data_AF-A0A816DXH9-F1
#
_entry.id   AF-A0A816DXH9-F1
#
_cell.length_a   1.000
_cell.length_b   1.000
_cell.length_c   1.000
_cell.angle_alpha   90.00
_cell.angle_beta   90.00
_cell.angle_gamma   90.00
#
_symmetry.space_group_name_H-M   'P 1'
#
loop_
_entity.id
_entity.type
_entity.pdbx_description
1 polymer ?
#
loop_
_entity_poly.entity_id
_entity_poly.type
_entity_poly.pdbx_seq_one_letter_code
_entity_poly.pdbx_strand_id
1 'polypeptide(L)'
;MKIRNDIQKQKPIEQADSKLDERQMYLPISTVFKEVIKQITAVMHSLESNGVKQIQMALIQKIVGQINSLIINVNAELSPFCLSLSRPLKSTFHSCAVILLTKYYYNEQKKYFDETLSSLDMKKKDFKLYFTNMVDRGTELDKEYAIKLCNDLKEGFIQLMFNDGQDVIDKVVNRSIYLNRQWIQNACDDKLLADQTTQFILNYIRNPRESFKQLFKEKWQDVETKINQELALKKADYISVLKEYFTCMNNLLKEIQKLPSSVKLAGEIFTIKDSNSLSMNEQLNDKKCCLTTLLEQYLTKRDIPSSIEQNNRNYIVSAQAAHFFQSLLKSSEPSDALSKILIALSPFNQISIGNLETFSHALAEQRDVFITELDKADVCFKSVDKRNVYENLLDRVLGCPDLCPCCNRPCDVDHTKMQSKPGSKNNEHLCMSGHTFWAMNGYKFEISEETSLFTCDQIQNNNIVVVGPRRYQWSQFKIEHLDWLFDSSLNRHDLNAVHKKFSAIWNKVGPQLCQEYGMTFVTRNTERASSNAIYTAHHFVLLLDASASMDSEIRWGYLMDAVREFLKRRRELKTDDRFTIIVFSDYAEVQIVNQVVDDVDLQTIKYHDGGTSFSSAFTCVSEVINQFKNKSSVNSVHQNFAIVFMTDGEDQNSFEEEINTLVNTHHSVIKKFCTLALTDRCESIERLEEINRKMNGSFYDIQSPAGLVPIYAQIATSTTVSIS
;
A
#
# COMPACT_ATOMS: atom_id res chain seq x y z
N MET A 1 73.99 -43.96 -43.48
CA MET A 1 73.38 -44.92 -42.51
C MET A 1 71.90 -45.19 -42.73
N LYS A 2 71.07 -44.23 -43.20
CA LYS A 2 69.63 -44.42 -43.44
C LYS A 2 69.29 -45.23 -44.71
N ILE A 3 69.97 -44.96 -45.84
CA ILE A 3 69.73 -45.67 -47.11
C ILE A 3 70.08 -47.15 -46.96
N ARG A 4 71.19 -47.47 -46.28
CA ARG A 4 71.56 -48.86 -45.92
C ARG A 4 70.49 -49.56 -45.06
N ASN A 5 69.90 -48.86 -44.08
CA ASN A 5 68.79 -49.39 -43.28
C ASN A 5 67.50 -49.59 -44.10
N ASP A 6 67.21 -48.72 -45.06
CA ASP A 6 66.02 -48.85 -45.91
C ASP A 6 66.19 -49.93 -46.99
N ILE A 7 67.42 -50.16 -47.48
CA ILE A 7 67.78 -51.31 -48.33
C ILE A 7 67.69 -52.62 -47.52
N GLN A 8 68.19 -52.64 -46.28
CA GLN A 8 68.13 -53.83 -45.40
C GLN A 8 66.71 -54.18 -44.92
N LYS A 9 65.78 -53.22 -44.90
CA LYS A 9 64.37 -53.46 -44.54
C LYS A 9 63.56 -54.10 -45.68
N GLN A 10 64.10 -54.17 -46.90
CA GLN A 10 63.47 -54.93 -47.96
C GLN A 10 63.71 -56.42 -47.68
N LYS A 11 62.63 -57.16 -47.41
CA LYS A 11 62.68 -58.60 -47.11
C LYS A 11 63.45 -59.34 -48.21
N PRO A 12 64.47 -60.15 -47.89
CA PRO A 12 65.09 -61.02 -48.88
C PRO A 12 64.03 -62.02 -49.35
N ILE A 13 63.80 -62.09 -50.67
CA ILE A 13 62.88 -63.05 -51.26
C ILE A 13 63.63 -64.38 -51.39
N GLU A 14 63.00 -65.45 -50.91
CA GLU A 14 63.50 -66.82 -50.95
C GLU A 14 63.97 -67.18 -52.37
N GLN A 15 65.24 -67.59 -52.49
CA GLN A 15 65.83 -68.02 -53.74
C GLN A 15 65.26 -69.39 -54.14
N ALA A 16 64.42 -69.41 -55.18
CA ALA A 16 64.14 -70.60 -55.97
C ALA A 16 64.67 -70.39 -57.40
N ASP A 17 65.60 -71.25 -57.80
CA ASP A 17 66.06 -71.55 -59.15
C ASP A 17 66.48 -70.39 -60.09
N SER A 18 67.77 -70.08 -60.00
CA SER A 18 68.72 -69.82 -61.11
C SER A 18 68.35 -68.86 -62.26
N LYS A 19 67.60 -67.79 -61.99
CA LYS A 19 67.67 -66.56 -62.80
C LYS A 19 67.65 -65.32 -61.89
N LEU A 20 68.80 -64.65 -61.79
CA LEU A 20 68.87 -63.29 -61.24
C LEU A 20 67.96 -62.40 -62.10
N ASP A 21 66.84 -61.97 -61.54
CA ASP A 21 65.99 -60.96 -62.16
C ASP A 21 66.74 -59.63 -62.12
N GLU A 22 67.34 -59.23 -63.24
CA GLU A 22 68.06 -57.96 -63.40
C GLU A 22 67.20 -56.75 -62.99
N ARG A 23 65.86 -56.90 -62.97
CA ARG A 23 64.93 -55.86 -62.47
C ARG A 23 65.03 -55.60 -60.97
N GLN A 24 65.69 -56.48 -60.22
CA GLN A 24 65.86 -56.35 -58.76
C GLN A 24 67.26 -55.83 -58.36
N MET A 25 68.17 -55.61 -59.32
CA MET A 25 69.49 -55.00 -59.09
C MET A 25 69.50 -53.47 -59.25
N TYR A 26 68.34 -52.82 -59.32
CA TYR A 26 68.27 -51.36 -59.37
C TYR A 26 68.24 -50.77 -57.97
N LEU A 27 69.24 -49.94 -57.65
CA LEU A 27 69.16 -49.03 -56.51
C LEU A 27 67.82 -48.27 -56.64
N PRO A 28 66.93 -48.24 -55.63
CA PRO A 28 65.67 -47.52 -55.73
C PRO A 28 65.96 -46.01 -55.72
N ILE A 29 66.28 -45.48 -56.90
CA ILE A 29 66.61 -44.08 -57.15
C ILE A 29 65.50 -43.17 -56.61
N SER A 30 64.25 -43.64 -56.62
CA SER A 30 63.10 -42.97 -56.02
C SER A 30 63.26 -42.68 -54.52
N THR A 31 63.92 -43.55 -53.74
CA THR A 31 64.21 -43.33 -52.32
C THR A 31 65.22 -42.20 -52.13
N VAL A 32 66.25 -42.15 -52.99
CA VAL A 32 67.25 -41.08 -52.99
C VAL A 32 66.60 -39.74 -53.35
N PHE A 33 65.73 -39.70 -54.37
CA PHE A 33 64.96 -38.50 -54.71
C PHE A 33 64.03 -38.04 -53.58
N LYS A 34 63.33 -38.97 -52.90
CA LYS A 34 62.49 -38.62 -51.74
C LYS A 34 63.29 -37.97 -50.62
N GLU A 35 64.50 -38.46 -50.36
CA GLU A 35 65.38 -37.87 -49.34
C GLU A 35 65.94 -36.51 -49.78
N VAL A 36 66.29 -36.32 -51.07
CA VAL A 36 66.64 -35.01 -51.65
C VAL A 36 65.50 -34.01 -51.44
N ILE A 37 64.29 -34.36 -51.85
CA ILE A 37 63.11 -33.49 -51.73
C ILE A 37 62.90 -33.13 -50.26
N LYS A 38 62.94 -34.12 -49.35
CA LYS A 38 62.75 -33.90 -47.92
C LYS A 38 63.77 -32.94 -47.32
N GLN A 39 65.06 -33.10 -47.64
CA GLN A 39 66.11 -32.23 -47.12
C GLN A 39 65.98 -30.80 -47.63
N ILE A 40 65.66 -30.65 -48.92
CA ILE A 40 65.43 -29.34 -49.54
C ILE A 40 64.22 -28.65 -48.90
N THR A 41 63.09 -29.35 -48.78
CA THR A 41 61.86 -28.81 -48.16
C THR A 41 62.10 -28.43 -46.70
N ALA A 42 62.83 -29.23 -45.92
CA ALA A 42 63.16 -28.91 -44.53
C ALA A 42 63.98 -27.63 -44.39
N VAL A 43 64.96 -27.42 -45.28
CA VAL A 43 65.77 -26.19 -45.30
C VAL A 43 64.91 -24.97 -45.65
N MET A 44 63.95 -25.12 -46.58
CA MET A 44 63.06 -24.05 -47.01
C MET A 44 62.07 -23.61 -45.93
N HIS A 45 61.50 -24.55 -45.15
CA HIS A 45 60.61 -24.22 -44.03
C HIS A 45 61.33 -23.61 -42.81
N SER A 46 62.63 -23.88 -42.64
CA SER A 46 63.40 -23.35 -41.49
C SER A 46 63.65 -21.83 -41.50
N LEU A 47 63.24 -21.13 -42.56
CA LEU A 47 63.51 -19.70 -42.80
C LEU A 47 62.25 -18.81 -42.77
N GLU A 48 61.10 -19.34 -42.36
CA GLU A 48 59.79 -18.64 -42.37
C GLU A 48 59.72 -17.40 -41.45
N SER A 49 60.77 -17.01 -40.71
CA SER A 49 60.69 -15.95 -39.71
C SER A 49 61.23 -14.57 -40.11
N ASN A 50 61.92 -14.41 -41.24
CA ASN A 50 62.57 -13.12 -41.56
C ASN A 50 62.02 -12.53 -42.86
N GLY A 51 61.25 -11.44 -42.71
CA GLY A 51 60.49 -10.74 -43.76
C GLY A 51 61.29 -10.05 -44.88
N VAL A 52 62.35 -10.66 -45.40
CA VAL A 52 63.12 -10.13 -46.54
C VAL A 52 62.88 -10.98 -47.79
N LYS A 53 62.13 -10.35 -48.71
CA LYS A 53 61.52 -10.87 -49.95
C LYS A 53 62.44 -10.82 -51.18
N GLN A 54 63.71 -11.20 -51.02
CA GLN A 54 64.66 -11.33 -52.15
C GLN A 54 65.16 -12.76 -52.29
N ILE A 55 65.64 -13.14 -53.48
CA ILE A 55 66.32 -14.43 -53.70
C ILE A 55 67.53 -14.46 -52.76
N GLN A 56 67.42 -15.23 -51.68
CA GLN A 56 68.47 -15.34 -50.70
C GLN A 56 69.55 -16.26 -51.26
N MET A 57 70.65 -15.68 -51.74
CA MET A 57 71.80 -16.44 -52.23
C MET A 57 72.28 -17.48 -51.20
N ALA A 58 72.16 -17.16 -49.91
CA ALA A 58 72.45 -18.07 -48.80
C ALA A 58 71.56 -19.34 -48.79
N LEU A 59 70.27 -19.23 -49.13
CA LEU A 59 69.36 -20.37 -49.23
C LEU A 59 69.75 -21.28 -50.40
N ILE A 60 70.05 -20.69 -51.56
CA ILE A 60 70.51 -21.43 -52.74
C ILE A 60 71.81 -22.17 -52.42
N GLN A 61 72.79 -21.49 -51.82
CA GLN A 61 74.05 -22.10 -51.42
C GLN A 61 73.86 -23.23 -50.41
N LYS A 62 72.96 -23.07 -49.43
CA LYS A 62 72.65 -24.11 -48.43
C LYS A 62 72.02 -25.35 -49.07
N ILE A 63 71.11 -25.18 -50.03
CA ILE A 63 70.48 -26.28 -50.78
C ILE A 63 71.50 -26.99 -51.69
N VAL A 64 72.34 -26.23 -52.41
CA VAL A 64 73.42 -26.80 -53.22
C VAL A 64 74.41 -27.58 -52.34
N GLY A 65 74.76 -27.05 -51.17
CA GLY A 65 75.62 -27.72 -50.19
C GLY A 65 75.01 -29.02 -49.66
N GLN A 66 73.71 -29.04 -49.39
CA GLN A 66 72.97 -30.25 -48.96
C GLN A 66 72.96 -31.32 -50.06
N ILE A 67 72.70 -30.94 -51.31
CA ILE A 67 72.74 -31.86 -52.45
C ILE A 67 74.13 -32.44 -52.65
N ASN A 68 75.17 -31.60 -52.59
CA ASN A 68 76.55 -32.06 -52.71
C ASN A 68 76.91 -33.04 -51.59
N SER A 69 76.49 -32.74 -50.35
CA SER A 69 76.69 -33.62 -49.20
C SER A 69 75.98 -34.96 -49.39
N LEU A 70 74.75 -34.95 -49.91
CA LEU A 70 74.01 -36.18 -50.21
C LEU A 70 74.67 -36.99 -51.33
N ILE A 71 75.10 -36.34 -52.41
CA ILE A 71 75.82 -36.98 -53.52
C ILE A 71 77.09 -37.65 -53.00
N ILE A 72 77.86 -36.97 -52.13
CA ILE A 72 79.06 -37.52 -51.49
C ILE A 72 78.69 -38.74 -50.65
N ASN A 73 77.66 -38.64 -49.81
CA ASN A 73 77.22 -39.74 -48.95
C ASN A 73 76.76 -40.96 -49.76
N VAL A 74 76.00 -40.77 -50.83
CA VAL A 74 75.55 -41.86 -51.70
C VAL A 74 76.74 -42.49 -52.43
N ASN A 75 77.67 -41.70 -52.96
CA ASN A 75 78.88 -42.25 -53.59
C ASN A 75 79.75 -43.03 -52.58
N ALA A 76 79.86 -42.55 -51.34
CA ALA A 76 80.58 -43.26 -50.28
C ALA A 76 79.90 -44.60 -49.96
N GLU A 77 78.57 -44.64 -49.90
CA GLU A 77 77.81 -45.88 -49.69
C GLU A 77 77.89 -46.85 -50.89
N LEU A 78 78.06 -46.36 -52.12
CA LEU A 78 78.24 -47.16 -53.34
C LEU A 78 79.69 -47.64 -53.55
N SER A 79 80.67 -47.00 -52.90
CA SER A 79 82.10 -47.27 -53.08
C SER A 79 82.54 -48.72 -52.81
N PRO A 80 81.97 -49.48 -51.83
CA PRO A 80 82.35 -50.89 -51.62
C PRO A 80 82.01 -51.80 -52.80
N PHE A 81 81.14 -51.34 -53.69
CA PHE A 81 80.74 -52.04 -54.92
C PHE A 81 81.46 -51.49 -56.16
N CYS A 82 82.46 -50.61 -55.99
CA CYS A 82 83.13 -49.87 -57.07
C CYS A 82 82.18 -49.04 -57.96
N LEU A 83 81.03 -48.63 -57.42
CA LEU A 83 80.04 -47.82 -58.12
C LEU A 83 80.08 -46.36 -57.67
N SER A 84 79.67 -45.45 -58.57
CA SER A 84 79.40 -44.05 -58.22
C SER A 84 78.23 -43.52 -59.06
N LEU A 85 77.57 -42.48 -58.55
CA LEU A 85 76.52 -41.79 -59.27
C LEU A 85 77.10 -41.18 -60.56
N SER A 86 76.44 -41.50 -61.68
CA SER A 86 76.79 -40.95 -62.98
C SER A 86 76.59 -39.43 -63.01
N ARG A 87 77.34 -38.75 -63.88
CA ARG A 87 77.20 -37.29 -64.08
C ARG A 87 75.76 -36.87 -64.44
N PRO A 88 75.02 -37.60 -65.30
CA PRO A 88 73.60 -37.29 -65.56
C PRO A 88 72.75 -37.33 -64.29
N LEU A 89 72.92 -38.35 -63.43
CA LEU A 89 72.08 -38.51 -62.23
C LEU A 89 72.37 -37.43 -61.17
N LYS A 90 73.65 -37.05 -61.02
CA LYS A 90 74.05 -35.87 -60.22
C LYS A 90 73.39 -34.59 -60.76
N SER A 91 73.38 -34.41 -62.07
CA SER A 91 72.72 -33.28 -62.73
C SER A 91 71.21 -33.27 -62.44
N THR A 92 70.55 -34.44 -62.46
CA THR A 92 69.11 -34.54 -62.16
C THR A 92 68.79 -34.10 -60.73
N PHE A 93 69.62 -34.40 -59.73
CA PHE A 93 69.42 -33.90 -58.36
C PHE A 93 69.50 -32.38 -58.28
N HIS A 94 70.46 -31.76 -58.97
CA HIS A 94 70.53 -30.31 -59.07
C HIS A 94 69.32 -29.72 -59.80
N SER A 95 68.87 -30.32 -60.91
CA SER A 95 67.65 -29.90 -61.62
C SER A 95 66.41 -29.97 -60.73
N CYS A 96 66.24 -31.03 -59.93
CA CYS A 96 65.14 -31.13 -58.96
C CYS A 96 65.20 -30.02 -57.90
N ALA A 97 66.39 -29.66 -57.42
CA ALA A 97 66.57 -28.55 -56.49
C ALA A 97 66.11 -27.22 -57.08
N VAL A 98 66.53 -26.96 -58.31
CA VAL A 98 66.18 -25.74 -59.04
C VAL A 98 64.66 -25.68 -59.20
N ILE A 99 64.02 -26.77 -59.64
CA ILE A 99 62.56 -26.83 -59.79
C ILE A 99 61.84 -26.55 -58.45
N LEU A 100 62.29 -27.13 -57.34
CA LEU A 100 61.69 -26.91 -56.02
C LEU A 100 61.89 -25.47 -55.53
N LEU A 101 63.09 -24.90 -55.71
CA LEU A 101 63.40 -23.52 -55.39
C LEU A 101 62.55 -22.54 -56.22
N THR A 102 62.45 -22.77 -57.53
CA THR A 102 61.61 -21.98 -58.43
C THR A 102 60.15 -22.02 -58.00
N LYS A 103 59.62 -23.21 -57.65
CA LYS A 103 58.24 -23.36 -57.18
C LYS A 103 57.98 -22.60 -55.88
N TYR A 104 58.92 -22.63 -54.93
CA TYR A 104 58.78 -21.90 -53.66
C TYR A 104 58.85 -20.39 -53.84
N TYR A 105 59.83 -19.88 -54.58
CA TYR A 105 59.91 -18.44 -54.85
C TYR A 105 58.70 -17.96 -55.65
N TYR A 106 58.19 -18.75 -56.60
CA TYR A 106 56.95 -18.45 -57.30
C TYR A 106 55.77 -18.34 -56.34
N ASN A 107 55.61 -19.29 -55.42
CA ASN A 107 54.51 -19.27 -54.45
C ASN A 107 54.61 -18.09 -53.47
N GLU A 108 55.80 -17.76 -52.98
CA GLU A 108 56.03 -16.60 -52.10
C GLU A 108 55.75 -15.27 -52.81
N GLN A 109 56.22 -15.12 -54.06
CA GLN A 109 55.95 -13.93 -54.86
C GLN A 109 54.46 -13.81 -55.21
N LYS A 110 53.80 -14.93 -55.53
CA LYS A 110 52.36 -14.97 -55.76
C LYS A 110 51.60 -14.55 -54.52
N LYS A 111 51.92 -15.10 -53.34
CA LYS A 111 51.30 -14.72 -52.06
C LYS A 111 51.47 -13.22 -51.78
N TYR A 112 52.67 -12.68 -51.96
CA TYR A 112 52.93 -11.26 -51.79
C TYR A 112 52.12 -10.39 -52.77
N PHE A 113 52.06 -10.80 -54.03
CA PHE A 113 51.26 -10.11 -55.04
C PHE A 113 49.78 -10.14 -54.68
N ASP A 114 49.25 -11.30 -54.28
CA ASP A 114 47.86 -11.47 -53.86
C ASP A 114 47.53 -10.62 -52.61
N GLU A 115 48.43 -10.55 -51.62
CA GLU A 115 48.30 -9.68 -50.43
C GLU A 115 48.30 -8.20 -50.80
N THR A 116 49.19 -7.79 -51.70
CA THR A 116 49.29 -6.41 -52.19
C THR A 116 48.06 -6.03 -53.00
N LEU A 117 47.60 -6.93 -53.88
CA LEU A 117 46.38 -6.75 -54.68
C LEU A 117 45.16 -6.63 -53.77
N SER A 118 45.05 -7.49 -52.75
CA SER A 118 43.97 -7.43 -51.76
C SER A 118 43.98 -6.11 -50.99
N SER A 119 45.15 -5.62 -50.58
CA SER A 119 45.30 -4.31 -49.93
C SER A 119 44.87 -3.15 -50.85
N LEU A 120 45.26 -3.20 -52.13
CA LEU A 120 44.86 -2.21 -53.13
C LEU A 120 43.35 -2.26 -53.42
N ASP A 121 42.77 -3.45 -53.52
CA ASP A 121 41.32 -3.63 -53.72
C ASP A 121 40.51 -3.13 -52.51
N MET A 122 41.00 -3.35 -51.29
CA MET A 122 40.42 -2.76 -50.08
C MET A 122 40.47 -1.23 -50.11
N LYS A 123 41.63 -0.64 -50.44
CA LYS A 123 41.76 0.82 -50.61
C LYS A 123 40.86 1.35 -51.71
N LYS A 124 40.76 0.67 -52.84
CA LYS A 124 39.88 1.03 -53.96
C LYS A 124 38.41 1.00 -53.54
N LYS A 125 37.98 -0.01 -52.78
CA LYS A 125 36.64 -0.11 -52.23
C LYS A 125 36.37 1.04 -51.24
N ASP A 126 37.32 1.35 -50.37
CA ASP A 126 37.23 2.47 -49.43
C ASP A 126 37.14 3.82 -50.13
N PHE A 127 38.00 4.09 -51.13
CA PHE A 127 37.92 5.30 -51.94
C PHE A 127 36.61 5.40 -52.72
N LYS A 128 36.15 4.30 -53.32
CA LYS A 128 34.85 4.27 -54.00
C LYS A 128 33.73 4.64 -53.02
N LEU A 129 33.72 4.04 -51.84
CA LEU A 129 32.72 4.33 -50.81
C LEU A 129 32.80 5.79 -50.33
N TYR A 130 34.01 6.30 -50.09
CA TYR A 130 34.26 7.69 -49.72
C TYR A 130 33.72 8.66 -50.78
N PHE A 131 34.10 8.50 -52.05
CA PHE A 131 33.62 9.39 -53.12
C PHE A 131 32.12 9.24 -53.38
N THR A 132 31.57 8.01 -53.31
CA THR A 132 30.12 7.81 -53.37
C THR A 132 29.44 8.56 -52.23
N ASN A 133 29.92 8.49 -51.00
CA ASN A 133 29.37 9.19 -49.83
C ASN A 133 29.65 10.70 -49.82
N MET A 134 30.55 11.19 -50.67
CA MET A 134 30.81 12.62 -50.85
C MET A 134 29.95 13.22 -51.96
N VAL A 135 29.65 12.44 -52.99
CA VAL A 135 28.81 12.83 -54.14
C VAL A 135 27.33 12.63 -53.85
N ASP A 136 26.97 11.50 -53.24
CA ASP A 136 25.70 11.33 -52.55
C ASP A 136 25.77 12.23 -51.31
N ARG A 137 25.13 13.39 -51.37
CA ARG A 137 25.23 14.44 -50.34
C ARG A 137 24.62 14.03 -48.99
N GLY A 138 24.41 12.73 -48.76
CA GLY A 138 23.81 12.17 -47.55
C GLY A 138 22.38 12.65 -47.32
N THR A 139 21.72 13.19 -48.36
CA THR A 139 20.51 13.99 -48.19
C THR A 139 19.35 13.20 -47.61
N GLU A 140 19.25 11.90 -47.92
CA GLU A 140 18.21 11.04 -47.34
C GLU A 140 18.56 10.61 -45.92
N LEU A 141 19.82 10.23 -45.64
CA LEU A 141 20.27 9.90 -44.28
C LEU A 141 20.14 11.09 -43.32
N ASP A 142 20.46 12.31 -43.76
CA ASP A 142 20.30 13.53 -42.96
C ASP A 142 18.82 13.82 -42.67
N LYS A 143 17.91 13.57 -43.63
CA LYS A 143 16.46 13.66 -43.40
C LYS A 143 16.00 12.61 -42.39
N GLU A 144 16.44 11.37 -42.52
CA GLU A 144 16.12 10.29 -41.58
C GLU A 144 16.59 10.62 -40.16
N TYR A 145 17.84 11.12 -40.02
CA TYR A 145 18.36 11.55 -38.74
C TYR A 145 17.63 12.77 -38.17
N ALA A 146 17.20 13.72 -39.00
CA ALA A 146 16.38 14.85 -38.56
C ALA A 146 15.03 14.39 -38.02
N ILE A 147 14.33 13.49 -38.74
CA ILE A 147 13.06 12.92 -38.29
C ILE A 147 13.25 12.13 -36.99
N LYS A 148 14.32 11.32 -36.92
CA LYS A 148 14.68 10.59 -35.70
C LYS A 148 14.91 11.54 -34.52
N LEU A 149 15.70 12.60 -34.70
CA LEU A 149 15.92 13.61 -33.66
C LEU A 149 14.62 14.24 -33.20
N CYS A 150 13.72 14.60 -34.12
CA CYS A 150 12.41 15.14 -33.77
C CYS A 150 11.60 14.17 -32.90
N ASN A 151 11.61 12.88 -33.22
CA ASN A 151 10.90 11.87 -32.43
C ASN A 151 11.54 11.68 -31.05
N ASP A 152 12.87 11.59 -30.98
CA ASP A 152 13.60 11.46 -29.71
C ASP A 152 13.37 12.69 -28.81
N LEU A 153 13.41 13.90 -29.39
CA LEU A 153 13.06 15.13 -28.69
C LEU A 153 11.60 15.12 -28.23
N LYS A 154 10.67 14.63 -29.05
CA LYS A 154 9.24 14.58 -28.70
C LYS A 154 8.98 13.71 -27.49
N GLU A 155 9.47 12.48 -27.52
CA GLU A 155 9.35 11.56 -26.40
C GLU A 155 10.04 12.13 -25.16
N GLY A 156 11.21 12.73 -25.33
CA GLY A 156 11.95 13.40 -24.26
C GLY A 156 11.19 14.56 -23.61
N PHE A 157 10.64 15.48 -24.41
CA PHE A 157 9.85 16.62 -23.92
C PHE A 157 8.61 16.16 -23.17
N ILE A 158 7.88 15.16 -23.71
CA ILE A 158 6.72 14.57 -23.03
C ILE A 158 7.17 13.96 -21.70
N GLN A 159 8.23 13.17 -21.69
CA GLN A 159 8.69 12.52 -20.46
C GLN A 159 9.13 13.52 -19.39
N LEU A 160 9.89 14.56 -19.75
CA LEU A 160 10.28 15.62 -18.82
C LEU A 160 9.07 16.40 -18.30
N MET A 161 8.12 16.73 -19.16
CA MET A 161 6.88 17.41 -18.78
C MET A 161 6.06 16.59 -17.78
N PHE A 162 5.97 15.26 -17.96
CA PHE A 162 5.29 14.37 -17.01
C PHE A 162 6.05 14.25 -15.69
N ASN A 163 7.38 14.19 -15.73
CA ASN A 163 8.20 14.16 -14.51
C ASN A 163 8.03 15.45 -13.69
N ASP A 164 8.18 16.61 -14.33
CA ASP A 164 7.93 17.91 -13.69
C ASP A 164 6.47 18.05 -13.24
N GLY A 165 5.53 17.45 -13.98
CA GLY A 165 4.12 17.40 -13.62
C GLY A 165 3.87 16.63 -12.32
N GLN A 166 4.62 15.56 -12.06
CA GLN A 166 4.56 14.86 -10.77
C GLN A 166 5.04 15.75 -9.63
N ASP A 167 6.08 16.56 -9.84
CA ASP A 167 6.56 17.54 -8.84
C ASP A 167 5.51 18.62 -8.56
N VAL A 168 4.75 19.04 -9.57
CA VAL A 168 3.60 19.95 -9.41
C VAL A 168 2.53 19.31 -8.53
N ILE A 169 2.15 18.05 -8.81
CA ILE A 169 1.18 17.30 -8.00
C ILE A 169 1.65 17.26 -6.54
N ASP A 170 2.89 16.81 -6.30
CA ASP A 170 3.44 16.66 -4.95
C ASP A 170 3.45 18.01 -4.20
N LYS A 171 3.83 19.09 -4.88
CA LYS A 171 3.87 20.44 -4.31
C LYS A 171 2.49 20.97 -3.93
N VAL A 172 1.48 20.82 -4.80
CA VAL A 172 0.12 21.30 -4.52
C VAL A 172 -0.54 20.47 -3.42
N VAL A 173 -0.34 19.15 -3.43
CA VAL A 173 -0.83 18.24 -2.38
C VAL A 173 -0.18 18.55 -1.03
N ASN A 174 1.15 18.73 -0.97
CA ASN A 174 1.84 19.04 0.28
C ASN A 174 1.42 20.40 0.88
N ARG A 175 0.96 21.34 0.05
CA ARG A 175 0.39 22.62 0.50
C ARG A 175 -1.07 22.49 0.98
N SER A 176 -1.75 21.40 0.64
CA SER A 176 -3.15 21.16 0.96
C SER A 176 -3.31 20.54 2.35
N ILE A 177 -3.08 21.34 3.38
CA ILE A 177 -3.13 20.92 4.79
C ILE A 177 -4.46 20.28 5.21
N TYR A 178 -5.54 20.49 4.45
CA TYR A 178 -6.88 20.00 4.75
C TYR A 178 -7.20 18.59 4.22
N LEU A 179 -6.29 17.95 3.46
CA LEU A 179 -6.46 16.58 2.95
C LEU A 179 -5.91 15.50 3.90
N ASN A 180 -5.90 15.77 5.21
CA ASN A 180 -5.47 14.80 6.22
C ASN A 180 -6.65 14.33 7.08
N ARG A 181 -6.54 13.13 7.65
CA ARG A 181 -7.58 12.50 8.47
C ARG A 181 -8.10 13.41 9.58
N GLN A 182 -7.21 14.00 10.36
CA GLN A 182 -7.58 14.85 11.50
C GLN A 182 -8.41 16.06 11.05
N TRP A 183 -8.01 16.71 9.95
CA TRP A 183 -8.73 17.86 9.43
C TRP A 183 -10.12 17.46 8.93
N ILE A 184 -10.21 16.39 8.12
CA ILE A 184 -11.48 15.90 7.57
C ILE A 184 -12.42 15.48 8.70
N GLN A 185 -11.90 14.76 9.69
CA GLN A 185 -12.64 14.37 10.88
C GLN A 185 -13.16 15.59 11.63
N ASN A 186 -12.31 16.56 11.97
CA ASN A 186 -12.70 17.79 12.66
C ASN A 186 -13.77 18.56 11.86
N ALA A 187 -13.64 18.65 10.54
CA ALA A 187 -14.61 19.36 9.70
C ALA A 187 -15.97 18.65 9.63
N CYS A 188 -16.01 17.32 9.57
CA CYS A 188 -17.25 16.54 9.71
C CYS A 188 -17.86 16.73 11.12
N ASP A 189 -17.00 16.71 12.13
CA ASP A 189 -17.33 16.90 13.52
C ASP A 189 -17.91 18.31 13.80
N ASP A 190 -17.42 19.36 13.13
CA ASP A 190 -17.95 20.72 13.22
C ASP A 190 -19.28 20.84 12.47
N LYS A 191 -19.43 20.15 11.33
CA LYS A 191 -20.73 20.05 10.62
C LYS A 191 -21.82 19.46 11.51
N LEU A 192 -21.52 18.53 12.41
CA LEU A 192 -22.52 18.01 13.37
C LEU A 192 -23.14 19.08 14.27
N LEU A 193 -22.38 20.13 14.60
CA LEU A 193 -22.84 21.23 15.44
C LEU A 193 -23.58 22.30 14.63
N ALA A 194 -23.12 22.55 13.40
CA ALA A 194 -23.64 23.61 12.54
C ALA A 194 -24.86 23.19 11.70
N ASP A 195 -24.94 21.93 11.28
CA ASP A 195 -26.00 21.41 10.42
C ASP A 195 -27.29 21.14 11.22
N GLN A 196 -28.43 21.49 10.62
CA GLN A 196 -29.75 21.32 11.21
C GLN A 196 -30.44 20.02 10.77
N THR A 197 -29.86 19.27 9.81
CA THR A 197 -30.50 18.07 9.28
C THR A 197 -30.20 16.83 10.14
N THR A 198 -31.24 16.31 10.81
CA THR A 198 -31.20 15.03 11.56
C THR A 198 -30.62 13.89 10.72
N GLN A 199 -30.85 13.90 9.40
CA GLN A 199 -30.37 12.88 8.47
C GLN A 199 -28.84 12.84 8.34
N PHE A 200 -28.16 14.00 8.26
CA PHE A 200 -26.70 14.02 8.19
C PHE A 200 -26.10 13.45 9.48
N ILE A 201 -26.62 13.86 10.63
CA ILE A 201 -26.16 13.40 11.95
C ILE A 201 -26.31 11.89 12.08
N LEU A 202 -27.47 11.33 11.72
CA LEU A 202 -27.69 9.89 11.73
C LEU A 202 -26.79 9.14 10.76
N ASN A 203 -26.60 9.67 9.54
CA ASN A 203 -25.70 9.06 8.56
C ASN A 203 -24.24 9.08 9.05
N TYR A 204 -23.81 10.15 9.71
CA TYR A 204 -22.46 10.25 10.27
C TYR A 204 -22.26 9.28 11.45
N ILE A 205 -23.27 9.11 12.31
CA ILE A 205 -23.20 8.14 13.42
C ILE A 205 -23.15 6.70 12.88
N ARG A 206 -23.95 6.39 11.85
CA ARG A 206 -24.06 5.03 11.28
C ARG A 206 -22.91 4.67 10.34
N ASN A 207 -22.51 5.60 9.47
CA ASN A 207 -21.53 5.41 8.39
C ASN A 207 -20.55 6.59 8.29
N PRO A 208 -19.74 6.85 9.33
CA PRO A 208 -18.80 7.98 9.35
C PRO A 208 -17.75 7.92 8.21
N ARG A 209 -17.34 6.72 7.77
CA ARG A 209 -16.40 6.55 6.65
C ARG A 209 -16.94 7.15 5.34
N GLU A 210 -18.24 7.00 5.06
CA GLU A 210 -18.85 7.59 3.86
C GLU A 210 -18.91 9.12 3.94
N SER A 211 -19.14 9.67 5.14
CA SER A 211 -19.06 11.12 5.34
C SER A 211 -17.64 11.66 5.13
N PHE A 212 -16.62 10.94 5.60
CA PHE A 212 -15.21 11.29 5.35
C PHE A 212 -14.90 11.24 3.85
N LYS A 213 -15.32 10.17 3.16
CA LYS A 213 -15.13 10.00 1.72
C LYS A 213 -15.77 11.13 0.92
N GLN A 214 -17.00 11.50 1.26
CA GLN A 214 -17.72 12.59 0.59
C GLN A 214 -17.00 13.93 0.79
N LEU A 215 -16.66 14.28 2.04
CA LEU A 215 -15.97 15.54 2.32
C LEU A 215 -14.57 15.58 1.69
N PHE A 216 -13.85 14.46 1.70
CA PHE A 216 -12.58 14.33 1.01
C PHE A 216 -12.74 14.59 -0.49
N LYS A 217 -13.73 13.97 -1.14
CA LYS A 217 -14.00 14.15 -2.57
C LYS A 217 -14.32 15.61 -2.91
N GLU A 218 -15.15 16.28 -2.08
CA GLU A 218 -15.44 17.71 -2.22
C GLU A 218 -14.15 18.55 -2.16
N LYS A 219 -13.27 18.29 -1.18
CA LYS A 219 -12.01 19.03 -1.03
C LYS A 219 -10.95 18.66 -2.06
N TRP A 220 -10.98 17.43 -2.55
CA TRP A 220 -10.08 16.96 -3.59
C TRP A 220 -10.35 17.66 -4.92
N GLN A 221 -11.62 17.94 -5.27
CA GLN A 221 -11.95 18.66 -6.50
C GLN A 221 -11.27 20.04 -6.59
N ASP A 222 -11.21 20.76 -5.47
CA ASP A 222 -10.50 22.05 -5.40
C ASP A 222 -8.99 21.89 -5.63
N VAL A 223 -8.40 20.82 -5.10
CA VAL A 223 -6.97 20.50 -5.24
C VAL A 223 -6.64 20.04 -6.67
N GLU A 224 -7.44 19.12 -7.22
CA GLU A 224 -7.32 18.64 -8.59
C GLU A 224 -7.45 19.80 -9.60
N THR A 225 -8.37 20.74 -9.36
CA THR A 225 -8.50 21.95 -10.20
C THR A 225 -7.22 22.79 -10.19
N LYS A 226 -6.62 23.01 -9.01
CA LYS A 226 -5.35 23.75 -8.88
C LYS A 226 -4.18 23.01 -9.53
N ILE A 227 -4.10 21.69 -9.36
CA ILE A 227 -3.10 20.86 -10.03
C ILE A 227 -3.23 21.01 -11.55
N ASN A 228 -4.44 20.85 -12.10
CA ASN A 228 -4.67 20.96 -13.54
C ASN A 228 -4.34 22.35 -14.09
N GLN A 229 -4.58 23.42 -13.32
CA GLN A 229 -4.17 24.78 -13.68
C GLN A 229 -2.64 24.92 -13.72
N GLU A 230 -1.92 24.44 -12.71
CA GLU A 230 -0.44 24.49 -12.70
C GLU A 230 0.18 23.59 -13.78
N LEU A 231 -0.40 22.42 -14.05
CA LEU A 231 0.01 21.53 -15.14
C LEU A 231 -0.19 22.19 -16.52
N ALA A 232 -1.31 22.90 -16.72
CA ALA A 232 -1.56 23.64 -17.96
C ALA A 232 -0.53 24.76 -18.19
N LEU A 233 -0.16 25.49 -17.14
CA LEU A 233 0.93 26.49 -17.20
C LEU A 233 2.26 25.84 -17.55
N LYS A 234 2.59 24.71 -16.89
CA LYS A 234 3.82 23.97 -17.14
C LYS A 234 3.90 23.44 -18.58
N LYS A 235 2.79 22.92 -19.12
CA LYS A 235 2.69 22.52 -20.53
C LYS A 235 2.93 23.70 -21.47
N ALA A 236 2.35 24.86 -21.17
CA ALA A 236 2.58 26.07 -21.97
C ALA A 236 4.06 26.49 -21.98
N ASP A 237 4.77 26.36 -20.85
CA ASP A 237 6.21 26.62 -20.77
C ASP A 237 7.00 25.67 -21.69
N TYR A 238 6.72 24.37 -21.66
CA TYR A 238 7.37 23.38 -22.55
C TYR A 238 7.08 23.65 -24.03
N ILE A 239 5.85 24.02 -24.38
CA ILE A 239 5.48 24.41 -25.75
C ILE A 239 6.25 25.68 -26.17
N SER A 240 6.42 26.64 -25.26
CA SER A 240 7.20 27.86 -25.52
C SER A 240 8.67 27.53 -25.81
N VAL A 241 9.29 26.66 -25.01
CA VAL A 241 10.67 26.19 -25.24
C VAL A 241 10.80 25.43 -26.56
N LEU A 242 9.81 24.60 -26.91
CA LEU A 242 9.82 23.88 -28.19
C LEU A 242 9.71 24.86 -29.39
N LYS A 243 8.85 25.88 -29.30
CA LYS A 243 8.76 26.93 -30.31
C LYS A 243 10.06 27.70 -30.46
N GLU A 244 10.74 27.95 -29.34
CA GLU A 244 12.06 28.56 -29.32
C GLU A 244 13.10 27.68 -30.05
N TYR A 245 13.16 26.38 -29.75
CA TYR A 245 14.03 25.42 -30.44
C TYR A 245 13.90 25.52 -31.97
N PHE A 246 12.66 25.49 -32.46
CA PHE A 246 12.41 25.62 -33.90
C PHE A 246 12.69 27.02 -34.45
N THR A 247 12.61 28.07 -33.62
CA THR A 247 13.02 29.42 -34.01
C THR A 247 14.54 29.47 -34.23
N CYS A 248 15.33 28.90 -33.30
CA CYS A 248 16.77 28.75 -33.47
C CYS A 248 17.12 27.95 -34.72
N MET A 249 16.46 26.82 -34.97
CA MET A 249 16.69 26.00 -36.17
C MET A 249 16.30 26.73 -37.48
N ASN A 250 15.23 27.51 -37.48
CA ASN A 250 14.84 28.31 -38.64
C ASN A 250 15.83 29.46 -38.91
N ASN A 251 16.36 30.08 -37.86
CA ASN A 251 17.39 31.11 -37.99
C ASN A 251 18.69 30.51 -38.52
N LEU A 252 19.10 29.34 -38.00
CA LEU A 252 20.22 28.55 -38.52
C LEU A 252 20.04 28.28 -40.02
N LEU A 253 18.89 27.74 -40.43
CA LEU A 253 18.59 27.43 -41.84
C LEU A 253 18.68 28.67 -42.74
N LYS A 254 18.07 29.79 -42.32
CA LYS A 254 18.08 31.06 -43.08
C LYS A 254 19.51 31.60 -43.29
N GLU A 255 20.36 31.50 -42.28
CA GLU A 255 21.74 31.97 -42.39
C GLU A 255 22.63 31.00 -43.18
N ILE A 256 22.44 29.68 -43.02
CA ILE A 256 23.17 28.66 -43.80
C ILE A 256 22.89 28.80 -45.30
N GLN A 257 21.65 29.10 -45.69
CA GLN A 257 21.28 29.26 -47.10
C GLN A 257 22.08 30.37 -47.81
N LYS A 258 22.56 31.38 -47.06
CA LYS A 258 23.36 32.50 -47.59
C LYS A 258 24.84 32.15 -47.76
N LEU A 259 25.30 31.04 -47.18
CA LEU A 259 26.71 30.68 -47.12
C LEU A 259 27.14 29.80 -48.32
N PRO A 260 28.44 29.81 -48.67
CA PRO A 260 29.01 28.87 -49.63
C PRO A 260 28.97 27.42 -49.10
N SER A 261 29.12 26.44 -50.00
CA SER A 261 29.08 25.01 -49.65
C SER A 261 30.09 24.60 -48.56
N SER A 262 31.21 25.31 -48.47
CA SER A 262 32.31 25.09 -47.50
C SER A 262 31.89 25.11 -46.03
N VAL A 263 30.72 25.66 -45.71
CA VAL A 263 30.17 25.76 -44.35
C VAL A 263 28.94 24.86 -44.17
N LYS A 264 28.57 24.07 -45.18
CA LYS A 264 27.37 23.21 -45.19
C LYS A 264 27.69 21.74 -44.98
N LEU A 265 28.85 21.30 -45.47
CA LEU A 265 29.24 19.89 -45.49
C LEU A 265 30.26 19.57 -44.40
N ALA A 266 30.01 18.52 -43.62
CA ALA A 266 30.91 18.07 -42.56
C ALA A 266 32.34 17.82 -43.07
N GLY A 267 32.47 17.29 -44.29
CA GLY A 267 33.76 17.05 -44.94
C GLY A 267 34.63 18.29 -45.13
N GLU A 268 34.00 19.46 -45.29
CA GLU A 268 34.63 20.75 -45.57
C GLU A 268 34.78 21.61 -44.30
N ILE A 269 33.90 21.43 -43.32
CA ILE A 269 33.94 22.13 -42.02
C ILE A 269 35.14 21.68 -41.18
N PHE A 270 35.49 20.40 -41.22
CA PHE A 270 36.48 19.81 -40.32
C PHE A 270 37.74 19.34 -41.04
N THR A 271 38.90 19.60 -40.43
CA THR A 271 40.22 19.10 -40.88
C THR A 271 40.88 18.30 -39.76
N ILE A 272 41.65 17.27 -40.12
CA ILE A 272 42.33 16.38 -39.16
C ILE A 272 43.84 16.70 -39.14
N LYS A 273 44.45 16.77 -37.95
CA LYS A 273 45.90 17.01 -37.81
C LYS A 273 46.75 15.78 -38.15
N ASP A 274 46.27 14.58 -37.81
CA ASP A 274 46.99 13.30 -38.00
C ASP A 274 46.14 12.29 -38.77
N SER A 275 46.45 12.11 -40.06
CA SER A 275 45.64 11.30 -41.00
C SER A 275 46.09 9.82 -41.12
N ASN A 276 47.09 9.38 -40.36
CA ASN A 276 47.88 8.18 -40.72
C ASN A 276 47.26 6.81 -40.36
N SER A 277 46.03 6.71 -39.83
CA SER A 277 45.51 5.42 -39.30
C SER A 277 44.11 4.98 -39.73
N LEU A 278 43.29 5.81 -40.37
CA LEU A 278 41.92 5.46 -40.74
C LEU A 278 41.67 5.48 -42.24
N SER A 279 40.67 4.68 -42.63
CA SER A 279 40.00 4.82 -43.92
C SER A 279 39.42 6.23 -44.07
N MET A 280 39.36 6.74 -45.31
CA MET A 280 38.80 8.09 -45.53
C MET A 280 37.30 8.14 -45.21
N ASN A 281 36.60 7.01 -45.35
CA ASN A 281 35.20 6.90 -44.99
C ASN A 281 34.98 6.96 -43.47
N GLU A 282 35.84 6.33 -42.68
CA GLU A 282 35.81 6.43 -41.21
C GLU A 282 36.04 7.88 -40.76
N GLN A 283 36.99 8.58 -41.38
CA GLN A 283 37.23 10.00 -41.09
C GLN A 283 36.01 10.86 -41.42
N LEU A 284 35.32 10.60 -42.53
CA LEU A 284 34.11 11.33 -42.89
C LEU A 284 32.99 11.12 -41.85
N ASN A 285 32.79 9.89 -41.37
CA ASN A 285 31.80 9.60 -40.33
C ASN A 285 32.13 10.31 -39.00
N ASP A 286 33.39 10.33 -38.59
CA ASP A 286 33.81 11.09 -37.40
C ASP A 286 33.51 12.59 -37.56
N LYS A 287 33.79 13.17 -38.74
CA LYS A 287 33.45 14.58 -39.03
C LYS A 287 31.95 14.86 -38.95
N LYS A 288 31.11 13.92 -39.41
CA LYS A 288 29.66 14.05 -39.32
C LYS A 288 29.18 14.09 -37.86
N CYS A 289 29.77 13.27 -36.99
CA CYS A 289 29.51 13.33 -35.55
C CYS A 289 29.99 14.66 -34.93
N CYS A 290 31.16 15.16 -35.32
CA CYS A 290 31.64 16.47 -34.88
C CYS A 290 30.68 17.61 -35.26
N LEU A 291 30.03 17.52 -36.43
CA LEU A 291 29.01 18.50 -36.85
C LEU A 291 27.77 18.45 -35.93
N THR A 292 27.35 17.25 -35.53
CA THR A 292 26.31 17.07 -34.51
C THR A 292 26.68 17.74 -33.19
N THR A 293 27.91 17.52 -32.70
CA THR A 293 28.41 18.16 -31.46
C THR A 293 28.44 19.68 -31.57
N LEU A 294 28.84 20.22 -32.73
CA LEU A 294 28.88 21.66 -32.97
C LEU A 294 27.47 22.29 -32.94
N LEU A 295 26.48 21.59 -33.52
CA LEU A 295 25.07 21.99 -33.46
C LEU A 295 24.53 21.94 -32.03
N GLU A 296 24.84 20.88 -31.29
CA GLU A 296 24.47 20.74 -29.88
C GLU A 296 25.05 21.89 -29.04
N GLN A 297 26.33 22.24 -29.24
CA GLN A 297 26.97 23.35 -28.52
C GLN A 297 26.30 24.70 -28.79
N TYR A 298 25.91 24.95 -30.05
CA TYR A 298 25.10 26.12 -30.39
C TYR A 298 23.79 26.13 -29.60
N LEU A 299 23.00 25.06 -29.69
CA LEU A 299 21.67 24.98 -29.07
C LEU A 299 21.71 24.97 -27.53
N THR A 300 22.82 24.53 -26.95
CA THR A 300 23.04 24.49 -25.49
C THR A 300 23.79 25.70 -24.95
N LYS A 301 24.06 26.73 -25.77
CA LYS A 301 24.76 27.95 -25.36
C LYS A 301 26.16 27.67 -24.78
N ARG A 302 26.86 26.68 -25.34
CA ARG A 302 28.26 26.39 -25.00
C ARG A 302 29.20 27.14 -25.95
N ASP A 303 30.40 27.42 -25.47
CA ASP A 303 31.44 28.03 -26.29
C ASP A 303 31.73 27.16 -27.52
N ILE A 304 31.78 27.80 -28.69
CA ILE A 304 32.11 27.14 -29.94
C ILE A 304 33.62 26.85 -29.97
N PRO A 305 34.04 25.58 -29.91
CA PRO A 305 35.44 25.23 -29.79
C PRO A 305 36.17 25.42 -31.13
N SER A 306 37.47 25.68 -31.04
CA SER A 306 38.35 25.67 -32.21
C SER A 306 38.66 24.25 -32.71
N SER A 307 38.44 23.24 -31.87
CA SER A 307 38.63 21.84 -32.23
C SER A 307 37.74 20.90 -31.40
N ILE A 308 37.28 19.79 -32.00
CA ILE A 308 36.43 18.79 -31.37
C ILE A 308 37.16 17.45 -31.34
N GLU A 309 37.20 16.82 -30.17
CA GLU A 309 37.76 15.48 -30.02
C GLU A 309 36.68 14.41 -30.28
N GLN A 310 36.95 13.50 -31.21
CA GLN A 310 36.09 12.36 -31.52
C GLN A 310 36.97 11.12 -31.71
N ASN A 311 36.64 10.02 -31.02
CA ASN A 311 37.39 8.76 -31.11
C ASN A 311 38.90 8.91 -30.86
N ASN A 312 39.29 9.70 -29.84
CA ASN A 312 40.67 10.06 -29.49
C ASN A 312 41.43 10.82 -30.60
N ARG A 313 40.72 11.52 -31.48
CA ARG A 313 41.31 12.33 -32.56
C ARG A 313 40.75 13.74 -32.51
N ASN A 314 41.62 14.71 -32.79
CA ASN A 314 41.24 16.11 -32.74
C ASN A 314 40.94 16.66 -34.14
N TYR A 315 39.69 17.09 -34.35
CA TYR A 315 39.19 17.68 -35.58
C TYR A 315 39.15 19.21 -35.43
N ILE A 316 39.92 19.92 -36.24
CA ILE A 316 39.94 21.39 -36.25
C ILE A 316 38.71 21.90 -37.00
N VAL A 317 37.96 22.80 -36.38
CA VAL A 317 36.84 23.52 -36.99
C VAL A 317 37.39 24.60 -37.92
N SER A 318 36.88 24.70 -39.14
CA SER A 318 37.29 25.75 -40.07
C SER A 318 36.96 27.14 -39.49
N ALA A 319 37.84 28.13 -39.73
CA ALA A 319 37.64 29.49 -39.20
C ALA A 319 36.31 30.11 -39.66
N GLN A 320 35.87 29.79 -40.89
CA GLN A 320 34.58 30.22 -41.42
C GLN A 320 33.40 29.63 -40.64
N ALA A 321 33.44 28.32 -40.35
CA ALA A 321 32.38 27.66 -39.58
C ALA A 321 32.36 28.13 -38.12
N ALA A 322 33.53 28.25 -37.47
CA ALA A 322 33.63 28.78 -36.11
C ALA A 322 33.06 30.20 -36.01
N HIS A 323 33.44 31.10 -36.94
CA HIS A 323 32.90 32.46 -37.01
C HIS A 323 31.39 32.45 -37.27
N PHE A 324 30.89 31.57 -38.13
CA PHE A 324 29.47 31.44 -38.42
C PHE A 324 28.66 31.08 -37.16
N PHE A 325 29.02 30.01 -36.46
CA PHE A 325 28.29 29.59 -35.24
C PHE A 325 28.42 30.61 -34.10
N GLN A 326 29.58 31.28 -33.97
CA GLN A 326 29.74 32.38 -33.01
C GLN A 326 28.86 33.60 -33.35
N SER A 327 28.75 33.94 -34.63
CA SER A 327 27.85 35.01 -35.08
C SER A 327 26.39 34.64 -34.84
N LEU A 328 26.03 33.36 -35.02
CA LEU A 328 24.68 32.88 -34.81
C LEU A 328 24.30 32.88 -33.32
N LEU A 329 25.22 32.48 -32.43
CA LEU A 329 25.03 32.62 -30.98
C LEU A 329 24.78 34.08 -30.57
N LYS A 330 25.49 35.03 -31.18
CA LYS A 330 25.30 36.46 -30.88
C LYS A 330 23.98 37.03 -31.39
N SER A 331 23.44 36.51 -32.49
CA SER A 331 22.22 37.04 -33.12
C SER A 331 20.93 36.35 -32.67
N SER A 332 21.01 35.08 -32.27
CA SER A 332 19.86 34.25 -31.90
C SER A 332 20.29 33.27 -30.80
N GLU A 333 20.63 33.81 -29.64
CA GLU A 333 21.08 33.06 -28.47
C GLU A 333 19.93 32.21 -27.88
N PRO A 334 20.12 30.89 -27.69
CA PRO A 334 19.15 30.04 -26.98
C PRO A 334 18.99 30.44 -25.51
N SER A 335 17.78 30.29 -24.99
CA SER A 335 17.45 30.50 -23.59
C SER A 335 18.06 29.44 -22.69
N ASP A 336 18.27 29.79 -21.42
CA ASP A 336 18.75 28.85 -20.41
C ASP A 336 17.75 27.69 -20.20
N ALA A 337 16.46 27.91 -20.46
CA ALA A 337 15.43 26.87 -20.36
C ALA A 337 15.59 25.83 -21.47
N LEU A 338 15.79 26.28 -22.71
CA LEU A 338 16.08 25.40 -23.84
C LEU A 338 17.37 24.61 -23.63
N SER A 339 18.44 25.29 -23.21
CA SER A 339 19.72 24.65 -22.93
C SER A 339 19.59 23.54 -21.87
N LYS A 340 18.91 23.83 -20.74
CA LYS A 340 18.68 22.84 -19.67
C LYS A 340 17.92 21.60 -20.17
N ILE A 341 16.86 21.79 -20.95
CA ILE A 341 16.07 20.68 -21.48
C ILE A 341 16.91 19.83 -22.44
N LEU A 342 17.64 20.45 -23.37
CA LEU A 342 18.46 19.71 -24.34
C LEU A 342 19.60 18.95 -23.67
N ILE A 343 20.23 19.52 -22.64
CA ILE A 343 21.26 18.83 -21.84
C ILE A 343 20.65 17.62 -21.12
N ALA A 344 19.48 17.79 -20.51
CA ALA A 344 18.80 16.69 -19.79
C ALA A 344 18.40 15.54 -20.73
N LEU A 345 18.02 15.83 -21.98
CA LEU A 345 17.62 14.83 -22.96
C LEU A 345 18.80 14.16 -23.67
N SER A 346 19.91 14.89 -23.89
CA SER A 346 21.07 14.43 -24.67
C SER A 346 20.70 13.73 -25.99
N PRO A 347 19.81 14.31 -26.83
CA PRO A 347 19.20 13.61 -27.96
C PRO A 347 20.15 13.42 -29.15
N PHE A 348 21.32 14.08 -29.12
CA PHE A 348 22.28 14.14 -30.21
C PHE A 348 23.22 12.93 -30.31
N ASN A 349 23.25 12.04 -29.31
CA ASN A 349 24.23 10.96 -29.20
C ASN A 349 24.19 9.91 -30.33
N GLN A 350 23.11 9.83 -31.10
CA GLN A 350 22.92 8.83 -32.15
C GLN A 350 22.75 9.42 -33.55
N ILE A 351 23.16 10.68 -33.74
CA ILE A 351 22.93 11.43 -34.98
C ILE A 351 24.27 11.83 -35.60
N SER A 352 24.35 11.69 -36.91
CA SER A 352 25.55 11.98 -37.70
C SER A 352 25.17 12.86 -38.87
N ILE A 353 25.54 14.14 -38.83
CA ILE A 353 25.10 15.14 -39.81
C ILE A 353 26.13 15.26 -40.93
N GLY A 354 25.74 14.94 -42.17
CA GLY A 354 26.54 15.13 -43.38
C GLY A 354 26.42 16.55 -43.95
N ASN A 355 25.18 16.99 -44.12
CA ASN A 355 24.80 18.26 -44.70
C ASN A 355 23.86 19.01 -43.75
N LEU A 356 24.39 20.09 -43.16
CA LEU A 356 23.67 20.89 -42.16
C LEU A 356 22.43 21.57 -42.72
N GLU A 357 22.44 21.96 -44.00
CA GLU A 357 21.30 22.61 -44.66
C GLU A 357 20.14 21.62 -44.83
N THR A 358 20.42 20.43 -45.37
CA THR A 358 19.39 19.39 -45.57
C THR A 358 18.82 18.91 -44.25
N PHE A 359 19.68 18.68 -43.25
CA PHE A 359 19.26 18.30 -41.90
C PHE A 359 18.36 19.38 -41.27
N SER A 360 18.77 20.64 -41.32
CA SER A 360 18.00 21.76 -40.73
C SER A 360 16.67 21.98 -41.46
N HIS A 361 16.63 21.79 -42.78
CA HIS A 361 15.41 21.89 -43.57
C HIS A 361 14.41 20.79 -43.19
N ALA A 362 14.86 19.54 -43.11
CA ALA A 362 14.03 18.41 -42.72
C ALA A 362 13.47 18.57 -41.29
N LEU A 363 14.29 19.08 -40.36
CA LEU A 363 13.81 19.43 -39.02
C LEU A 363 12.74 20.53 -39.05
N ALA A 364 12.93 21.58 -39.85
CA ALA A 364 11.98 22.69 -39.95
C ALA A 364 10.61 22.24 -40.49
N GLU A 365 10.57 21.27 -41.41
CA GLU A 365 9.33 20.69 -41.93
C GLU A 365 8.52 19.93 -40.87
N GLN A 366 9.19 19.36 -39.85
CA GLN A 366 8.53 18.62 -38.76
C GLN A 366 7.98 19.53 -37.64
N ARG A 367 8.23 20.84 -37.71
CA ARG A 367 7.86 21.81 -36.65
C ARG A 367 6.39 21.73 -36.25
N ASP A 368 5.50 21.89 -37.23
CA ASP A 368 4.07 22.03 -36.97
C ASP A 368 3.46 20.71 -36.49
N VAL A 369 3.96 19.59 -36.99
CA VAL A 369 3.59 18.24 -36.52
C VAL A 369 3.95 18.08 -35.04
N PHE A 370 5.20 18.37 -34.68
CA PHE A 370 5.68 18.19 -33.31
C PHE A 370 4.97 19.14 -32.33
N ILE A 371 4.85 20.43 -32.64
CA ILE A 371 4.12 21.38 -31.78
C ILE A 371 2.67 20.91 -31.57
N THR A 372 2.01 20.46 -32.63
CA THR A 372 0.62 19.97 -32.55
C THR A 372 0.50 18.70 -31.72
N GLU A 373 1.44 17.77 -31.82
CA GLU A 373 1.43 16.54 -31.02
C GLU A 373 1.67 16.82 -29.53
N LEU A 374 2.62 17.71 -29.20
CA LEU A 374 2.85 18.11 -27.81
C LEU A 374 1.64 18.86 -27.23
N ASP A 375 0.98 19.69 -28.05
CA ASP A 375 -0.25 20.39 -27.65
C ASP A 375 -1.45 19.44 -27.48
N LYS A 376 -1.48 18.31 -28.20
CA LYS A 376 -2.49 17.26 -28.02
C LYS A 376 -2.21 16.31 -26.85
N ALA A 377 -1.00 16.34 -26.27
CA ALA A 377 -0.69 15.52 -25.11
C ALA A 377 -1.67 15.85 -23.96
N ASP A 378 -2.33 14.83 -23.44
CA ASP A 378 -3.23 14.95 -22.28
C ASP A 378 -2.38 15.14 -21.03
N VAL A 379 -2.31 16.36 -20.52
CA VAL A 379 -1.55 16.74 -19.32
C VAL A 379 -2.53 17.23 -18.28
N CYS A 380 -3.17 16.29 -17.60
CA CYS A 380 -4.03 16.51 -16.47
C CYS A 380 -3.60 15.62 -15.30
N PHE A 381 -4.17 15.84 -14.12
CA PHE A 381 -3.87 15.03 -12.94
C PHE A 381 -3.98 13.53 -13.24
N LYS A 382 -5.04 13.09 -13.92
CA LYS A 382 -5.29 11.68 -14.22
C LYS A 382 -4.25 11.05 -15.15
N SER A 383 -3.70 11.81 -16.09
CA SER A 383 -2.69 11.29 -17.01
C SER A 383 -1.28 11.34 -16.40
N VAL A 384 -1.01 12.33 -15.56
CA VAL A 384 0.31 12.57 -14.96
C VAL A 384 0.52 11.74 -13.68
N ASP A 385 -0.51 11.52 -12.87
CA ASP A 385 -0.40 10.79 -11.61
C ASP A 385 -0.11 9.30 -11.82
N LYS A 386 1.17 8.94 -11.80
CA LYS A 386 1.62 7.54 -11.85
C LYS A 386 1.68 6.89 -10.47
N ARG A 387 1.46 7.66 -9.40
CA ARG A 387 1.64 7.21 -8.01
C ARG A 387 0.32 6.95 -7.28
N ASN A 388 -0.81 7.14 -7.95
CA ASN A 388 -2.15 6.95 -7.39
C ASN A 388 -2.37 7.79 -6.12
N VAL A 389 -1.96 9.06 -6.19
CA VAL A 389 -1.97 10.01 -5.07
C VAL A 389 -3.37 10.16 -4.48
N TYR A 390 -4.42 10.20 -5.32
CA TYR A 390 -5.80 10.30 -4.85
C TYR A 390 -6.19 9.14 -3.94
N GLU A 391 -6.02 7.90 -4.40
CA GLU A 391 -6.42 6.71 -3.64
C GLU A 391 -5.56 6.55 -2.37
N ASN A 392 -4.26 6.84 -2.46
CA ASN A 392 -3.38 6.79 -1.30
C ASN A 392 -3.77 7.81 -0.21
N LEU A 393 -4.14 9.04 -0.61
CA LEU A 393 -4.63 10.03 0.34
C LEU A 393 -6.01 9.68 0.88
N LEU A 394 -6.91 9.18 0.03
CA LEU A 394 -8.23 8.74 0.45
C LEU A 394 -8.13 7.62 1.49
N ASP A 395 -7.30 6.60 1.24
CA ASP A 395 -7.08 5.50 2.17
C ASP A 395 -6.52 5.99 3.52
N ARG A 396 -5.54 6.93 3.48
CA ARG A 396 -5.02 7.57 4.71
C ARG A 396 -6.08 8.38 5.46
N VAL A 397 -6.98 9.07 4.74
CA VAL A 397 -8.07 9.83 5.35
C VAL A 397 -9.11 8.88 5.95
N LEU A 398 -9.46 7.80 5.26
CA LEU A 398 -10.40 6.78 5.74
C LEU A 398 -9.83 5.98 6.91
N GLY A 399 -8.51 5.82 6.95
CA GLY A 399 -7.77 5.17 8.02
C GLY A 399 -8.24 3.74 8.29
N CYS A 400 -8.03 3.30 9.53
CA CYS A 400 -8.43 1.99 10.01
C CYS A 400 -9.92 1.68 9.73
N PRO A 401 -10.25 0.51 9.14
CA PRO A 401 -11.63 0.09 8.92
C PRO A 401 -12.35 -0.34 10.21
N ASP A 402 -11.60 -0.66 11.26
CA ASP A 402 -12.18 -1.14 12.51
C ASP A 402 -12.98 -0.04 13.21
N LEU A 403 -14.15 -0.44 13.69
CA LEU A 403 -15.10 0.42 14.38
C LEU A 403 -15.07 0.10 15.87
N CYS A 404 -15.11 1.14 16.69
CA CYS A 404 -15.13 0.99 18.14
C CYS A 404 -16.35 0.16 18.54
N PRO A 405 -16.19 -0.94 19.30
CA PRO A 405 -17.32 -1.79 19.62
C PRO A 405 -18.35 -1.09 20.53
N CYS A 406 -17.95 -0.02 21.24
CA CYS A 406 -18.85 0.78 22.06
C CYS A 406 -19.67 1.79 21.26
N CYS A 407 -19.02 2.60 20.41
CA CYS A 407 -19.68 3.75 19.76
C CYS A 407 -19.82 3.64 18.24
N ASN A 408 -19.31 2.55 17.65
CA ASN A 408 -19.28 2.30 16.21
C ASN A 408 -18.54 3.35 15.36
N ARG A 409 -17.74 4.22 16.01
CA ARG A 409 -16.89 5.21 15.34
C ARG A 409 -15.58 4.56 14.86
N PRO A 410 -15.05 4.92 13.68
CA PRO A 410 -13.79 4.43 13.17
C PRO A 410 -12.65 4.72 14.13
N CYS A 411 -11.69 3.80 14.20
CA CYS A 411 -10.46 4.01 14.94
C CYS A 411 -9.74 5.29 14.47
N ASP A 412 -9.42 6.19 15.40
CA ASP A 412 -8.80 7.49 15.12
C ASP A 412 -7.30 7.37 14.80
N VAL A 413 -6.69 6.19 15.06
CA VAL A 413 -5.26 5.96 14.90
C VAL A 413 -4.88 5.80 13.43
N ASP A 414 -3.88 6.57 13.02
CA ASP A 414 -3.19 6.36 11.76
C ASP A 414 -2.18 5.21 11.91
N HIS A 415 -2.67 3.98 11.73
CA HIS A 415 -1.84 2.78 11.84
C HIS A 415 -0.73 2.70 10.78
N THR A 416 -0.74 3.56 9.74
CA THR A 416 0.32 3.57 8.72
C THR A 416 1.66 4.09 9.26
N LYS A 417 1.65 4.79 10.41
CA LYS A 417 2.85 5.31 11.06
C LYS A 417 3.59 4.29 11.92
N MET A 418 2.98 3.14 12.19
CA MET A 418 3.53 2.12 13.09
C MET A 418 3.83 0.83 12.31
N GLN A 419 4.97 0.20 12.62
CA GLN A 419 5.37 -1.03 11.93
C GLN A 419 4.63 -2.28 12.42
N SER A 420 4.08 -2.24 13.64
CA SER A 420 3.33 -3.36 14.22
C SER A 420 1.92 -3.46 13.66
N LYS A 421 1.33 -4.66 13.68
CA LYS A 421 -0.03 -4.91 13.18
C LYS A 421 -1.07 -4.04 13.93
N PRO A 422 -2.08 -3.46 13.24
CA PRO A 422 -3.22 -2.84 13.91
C PRO A 422 -3.84 -3.79 14.97
N GLY A 423 -4.18 -3.23 16.13
CA GLY A 423 -4.72 -3.98 17.27
C GLY A 423 -3.65 -4.70 18.12
N SER A 424 -2.37 -4.54 17.81
CA SER A 424 -1.29 -5.02 18.69
C SER A 424 -1.04 -4.03 19.83
N LYS A 425 -0.43 -4.48 20.94
CA LYS A 425 -0.12 -3.65 22.13
C LYS A 425 0.59 -2.30 21.84
N ASN A 426 1.34 -2.22 20.76
CA ASN A 426 2.07 -1.01 20.36
C ASN A 426 1.39 -0.27 19.20
N ASN A 427 0.21 -0.71 18.73
CA ASN A 427 -0.57 -0.14 17.63
C ASN A 427 -2.06 -0.45 17.82
N GLU A 428 -2.56 -0.22 19.04
CA GLU A 428 -3.93 -0.50 19.47
C GLU A 428 -4.92 0.43 18.77
N HIS A 429 -6.16 -0.04 18.62
CA HIS A 429 -7.24 0.81 18.14
C HIS A 429 -7.65 1.80 19.24
N LEU A 430 -7.89 3.05 18.87
CA LEU A 430 -8.28 4.10 19.80
C LEU A 430 -9.40 4.94 19.20
N CYS A 431 -10.33 5.35 20.06
CA CYS A 431 -11.38 6.29 19.71
C CYS A 431 -11.20 7.58 20.53
N MET A 432 -10.20 8.38 20.19
CA MET A 432 -9.85 9.66 20.84
C MET A 432 -11.04 10.61 20.89
N SER A 433 -11.82 10.69 19.81
CA SER A 433 -13.02 11.53 19.74
C SER A 433 -14.31 10.76 20.12
N GLY A 434 -14.21 9.45 20.38
CA GLY A 434 -15.35 8.53 20.49
C GLY A 434 -15.47 7.78 21.82
N HIS A 435 -15.01 8.37 22.91
CA HIS A 435 -15.65 8.19 24.21
C HIS A 435 -17.03 8.87 24.19
N THR A 436 -17.89 8.49 23.26
CA THR A 436 -19.23 9.06 23.10
C THR A 436 -20.24 8.26 23.90
N PHE A 437 -21.45 8.80 24.03
CA PHE A 437 -22.54 8.09 24.68
C PHE A 437 -22.79 6.76 24.01
N TRP A 438 -22.76 5.72 24.83
CA TRP A 438 -23.10 4.34 24.46
C TRP A 438 -24.48 4.21 23.84
N ALA A 439 -25.39 5.08 24.25
CA ALA A 439 -26.71 5.27 23.68
C ALA A 439 -26.73 5.40 22.15
N MET A 440 -25.67 5.94 21.54
CA MET A 440 -25.60 6.09 20.08
C MET A 440 -25.50 4.75 19.33
N ASN A 441 -25.07 3.68 20.01
CA ASN A 441 -24.90 2.34 19.44
C ASN A 441 -25.86 1.31 20.07
N GLY A 442 -26.97 1.77 20.66
CA GLY A 442 -28.04 0.88 21.14
C GLY A 442 -27.80 0.23 22.51
N TYR A 443 -26.86 0.74 23.30
CA TYR A 443 -26.59 0.24 24.65
C TYR A 443 -27.61 0.79 25.67
N LYS A 444 -28.15 -0.09 26.50
CA LYS A 444 -29.11 0.24 27.56
C LYS A 444 -28.81 -0.45 28.88
N PHE A 445 -29.37 0.08 29.95
CA PHE A 445 -29.37 -0.55 31.25
C PHE A 445 -30.38 -1.69 31.32
N GLU A 446 -29.93 -2.82 31.86
CA GLU A 446 -30.69 -4.05 31.98
C GLU A 446 -32.03 -3.93 32.72
N ILE A 447 -32.13 -3.03 33.71
CA ILE A 447 -33.28 -2.98 34.62
C ILE A 447 -34.29 -1.92 34.20
N SER A 448 -33.80 -0.72 33.87
CA SER A 448 -34.66 0.42 33.54
C SER A 448 -34.94 0.55 32.05
N GLU A 449 -34.27 -0.25 31.21
CA GLU A 449 -34.28 -0.14 29.74
C GLU A 449 -33.82 1.24 29.22
N GLU A 450 -33.39 2.14 30.12
CA GLU A 450 -32.83 3.45 29.81
C GLU A 450 -31.56 3.29 29.01
N THR A 451 -31.45 4.10 27.97
CA THR A 451 -30.22 4.19 27.18
C THR A 451 -29.04 4.67 28.03
N SER A 452 -27.86 4.08 27.85
CA SER A 452 -26.68 4.44 28.65
C SER A 452 -26.01 5.70 28.08
N LEU A 453 -26.01 6.80 28.84
CA LEU A 453 -25.29 8.03 28.49
C LEU A 453 -23.86 8.04 29.05
N PHE A 454 -23.36 6.90 29.53
CA PHE A 454 -21.96 6.80 29.92
C PHE A 454 -21.04 6.75 28.70
N THR A 455 -19.84 7.26 28.88
CA THR A 455 -18.70 7.08 27.98
C THR A 455 -17.88 5.86 28.40
N CYS A 456 -17.05 5.32 27.52
CA CYS A 456 -16.34 4.06 27.78
C CYS A 456 -15.41 4.11 29.01
N ASP A 457 -14.79 5.28 29.24
CA ASP A 457 -13.90 5.56 30.36
C ASP A 457 -14.64 5.74 31.70
N GLN A 458 -15.95 6.04 31.67
CA GLN A 458 -16.76 6.25 32.87
C GLN A 458 -17.30 4.94 33.48
N ILE A 459 -17.16 3.82 32.79
CA ILE A 459 -17.78 2.55 33.18
C ILE A 459 -16.82 1.76 34.04
N GLN A 460 -17.32 1.34 35.20
CA GLN A 460 -16.57 0.55 36.14
C GLN A 460 -16.51 -0.91 35.66
N ASN A 461 -15.38 -1.58 35.92
CA ASN A 461 -15.12 -2.95 35.48
C ASN A 461 -16.13 -4.00 35.98
N ASN A 462 -16.93 -3.68 37.00
CA ASN A 462 -17.99 -4.52 37.57
C ASN A 462 -19.38 -4.22 37.01
N ASN A 463 -19.56 -3.18 36.17
CA ASN A 463 -20.85 -2.90 35.58
C ASN A 463 -21.22 -3.97 34.54
N ILE A 464 -22.49 -4.38 34.55
CA ILE A 464 -23.08 -5.25 33.51
C ILE A 464 -23.55 -4.37 32.36
N VAL A 465 -23.19 -4.78 31.15
CA VAL A 465 -23.51 -4.12 29.88
C VAL A 465 -24.25 -5.09 28.97
N VAL A 466 -25.25 -4.60 28.25
CA VAL A 466 -26.06 -5.39 27.31
C VAL A 466 -25.72 -4.96 25.89
N VAL A 467 -25.25 -5.91 25.08
CA VAL A 467 -24.87 -5.70 23.67
C VAL A 467 -25.68 -6.66 22.81
N GLY A 468 -26.71 -6.13 22.14
CA GLY A 468 -27.72 -6.96 21.48
C GLY A 468 -28.36 -7.95 22.48
N PRO A 469 -28.36 -9.27 22.22
CA PRO A 469 -28.93 -10.26 23.14
C PRO A 469 -27.98 -10.69 24.27
N ARG A 470 -26.72 -10.24 24.27
CA ARG A 470 -25.68 -10.75 25.18
C ARG A 470 -25.41 -9.81 26.34
N ARG A 471 -25.10 -10.40 27.49
CA ARG A 471 -24.73 -9.70 28.72
C ARG A 471 -23.24 -9.90 29.00
N TYR A 472 -22.54 -8.81 29.24
CA TYR A 472 -21.13 -8.81 29.57
C TYR A 472 -20.89 -8.04 30.85
N GLN A 473 -19.96 -8.50 31.67
CA GLN A 473 -19.31 -7.62 32.64
C GLN A 473 -18.30 -6.74 31.89
N TRP A 474 -18.19 -5.45 32.21
CA TRP A 474 -17.33 -4.53 31.45
C TRP A 474 -15.87 -4.97 31.36
N SER A 475 -15.33 -5.54 32.44
CA SER A 475 -13.99 -6.18 32.41
C SER A 475 -13.89 -7.33 31.41
N GLN A 476 -14.91 -8.19 31.32
CA GLN A 476 -14.98 -9.27 30.34
C GLN A 476 -15.08 -8.72 28.91
N PHE A 477 -15.86 -7.67 28.70
CA PHE A 477 -15.95 -7.00 27.40
C PHE A 477 -14.59 -6.44 26.95
N LYS A 478 -13.83 -5.79 27.85
CA LYS A 478 -12.47 -5.33 27.57
C LYS A 478 -11.52 -6.49 27.21
N ILE A 479 -11.68 -7.66 27.82
CA ILE A 479 -10.88 -8.86 27.51
C ILE A 479 -11.23 -9.44 26.14
N GLU A 480 -12.49 -9.35 25.72
CA GLU A 480 -12.91 -9.79 24.38
C GLU A 480 -12.47 -8.82 23.27
N HIS A 481 -12.11 -7.59 23.64
CA HIS A 481 -11.66 -6.51 22.75
C HIS A 481 -10.30 -5.93 23.16
N LEU A 482 -9.32 -6.80 23.43
CA LEU A 482 -7.95 -6.39 23.82
C LEU A 482 -7.21 -5.58 22.74
N ASP A 483 -7.73 -5.58 21.52
CA ASP A 483 -7.24 -4.79 20.40
C ASP A 483 -7.65 -3.30 20.48
N TRP A 484 -8.58 -2.95 21.40
CA TRP A 484 -9.07 -1.60 21.62
C TRP A 484 -8.65 -1.03 22.99
N LEU A 485 -8.21 0.23 22.97
CA LEU A 485 -7.95 1.01 24.18
C LEU A 485 -9.18 1.84 24.57
N PHE A 486 -9.82 1.47 25.67
CA PHE A 486 -11.05 2.10 26.17
C PHE A 486 -10.84 3.20 27.22
N ASP A 487 -9.59 3.52 27.55
CA ASP A 487 -9.29 4.57 28.53
C ASP A 487 -9.10 5.92 27.81
N SER A 488 -9.55 7.03 28.41
CA SER A 488 -9.41 8.36 27.81
C SER A 488 -7.97 8.86 27.96
N SER A 489 -7.28 9.12 26.84
CA SER A 489 -6.00 9.84 26.84
C SER A 489 -6.16 11.37 26.87
N LEU A 490 -7.40 11.87 26.88
CA LEU A 490 -7.72 13.29 26.88
C LEU A 490 -7.61 13.90 28.28
N ASN A 491 -7.21 15.17 28.34
CA ASN A 491 -7.30 15.93 29.58
C ASN A 491 -8.79 16.24 29.92
N ARG A 492 -9.05 16.59 31.18
CA ARG A 492 -10.40 16.83 31.69
C ARG A 492 -11.15 17.97 30.98
N HIS A 493 -10.44 18.96 30.44
CA HIS A 493 -11.04 20.08 29.72
C HIS A 493 -11.57 19.64 28.35
N ASP A 494 -10.78 18.88 27.60
CA ASP A 494 -11.15 18.36 26.28
C ASP A 494 -12.28 17.34 26.37
N LEU A 495 -12.26 16.50 27.42
CA LEU A 495 -13.35 15.57 27.71
C LEU A 495 -14.69 16.30 27.92
N ASN A 496 -14.69 17.41 28.67
CA ASN A 496 -15.89 18.21 28.90
C ASN A 496 -16.43 18.85 27.60
N ALA A 497 -15.55 19.29 26.70
CA ALA A 497 -15.95 19.86 25.42
C ALA A 497 -16.61 18.80 24.51
N VAL A 498 -16.02 17.61 24.46
CA VAL A 498 -16.56 16.43 23.78
C VAL A 498 -17.95 16.08 24.35
N HIS A 499 -18.09 15.98 25.67
CA HIS A 499 -19.38 15.69 26.32
C HIS A 499 -20.48 16.69 25.97
N LYS A 500 -20.18 18.00 26.02
CA LYS A 500 -21.15 19.03 25.67
C LYS A 500 -21.64 18.91 24.23
N LYS A 501 -20.70 18.70 23.30
CA LYS A 501 -20.99 18.50 21.89
C LYS A 501 -21.91 17.29 21.67
N PHE A 502 -21.57 16.14 22.24
CA PHE A 502 -22.35 14.93 22.03
C PHE A 502 -23.67 14.91 22.77
N SER A 503 -23.79 15.64 23.88
CA SER A 503 -25.08 15.89 24.54
C SER A 503 -26.03 16.70 23.65
N ALA A 504 -25.52 17.74 22.98
CA ALA A 504 -26.33 18.50 22.03
C ALA A 504 -26.80 17.64 20.84
N ILE A 505 -25.94 16.74 20.34
CA ILE A 505 -26.28 15.78 19.30
C ILE A 505 -27.31 14.77 19.79
N TRP A 506 -27.09 14.18 20.97
CA TRP A 506 -27.99 13.20 21.59
C TRP A 506 -29.40 13.74 21.78
N ASN A 507 -29.55 14.98 22.23
CA ASN A 507 -30.86 15.60 22.39
C ASN A 507 -31.61 15.77 21.05
N LYS A 508 -30.90 15.81 19.91
CA LYS A 508 -31.51 15.90 18.58
C LYS A 508 -31.89 14.53 18.00
N VAL A 509 -31.00 13.54 18.07
CA VAL A 509 -31.18 12.24 17.38
C VAL A 509 -31.52 11.07 18.31
N GLY A 510 -31.35 11.25 19.62
CA GLY A 510 -31.53 10.21 20.63
C GLY A 510 -32.93 9.59 20.64
N PRO A 511 -34.04 10.35 20.50
CA PRO A 511 -35.38 9.75 20.44
C PRO A 511 -35.53 8.76 19.29
N GLN A 512 -35.00 9.10 18.11
CA GLN A 512 -35.06 8.24 16.92
C GLN A 512 -34.18 7.00 17.07
N LEU A 513 -32.96 7.14 17.62
CA LEU A 513 -32.08 6.00 17.91
C LEU A 513 -32.69 5.08 18.98
N CYS A 514 -33.33 5.64 20.01
CA CYS A 514 -34.00 4.85 21.05
C CYS A 514 -35.17 4.04 20.49
N GLN A 515 -35.95 4.62 19.56
CA GLN A 515 -37.02 3.90 18.86
C GLN A 515 -36.46 2.73 18.03
N GLU A 516 -35.36 2.95 17.31
CA GLU A 516 -34.71 1.93 16.47
C GLU A 516 -34.18 0.74 17.28
N TYR A 517 -33.54 1.01 18.42
CA TYR A 517 -32.92 -0.01 19.26
C TYR A 517 -33.81 -0.54 20.40
N GLY A 518 -35.05 -0.05 20.52
CA GLY A 518 -35.96 -0.44 21.60
C GLY A 518 -35.40 -0.08 22.99
N MET A 519 -35.02 1.18 23.18
CA MET A 519 -34.52 1.73 24.44
C MET A 519 -35.40 2.87 24.94
N THR A 520 -35.35 3.17 26.23
CA THR A 520 -35.97 4.36 26.81
C THR A 520 -35.05 5.56 26.64
N PHE A 521 -35.55 6.60 25.95
CA PHE A 521 -34.83 7.85 25.78
C PHE A 521 -34.73 8.61 27.10
N VAL A 522 -33.50 8.94 27.50
CA VAL A 522 -33.24 9.80 28.66
C VAL A 522 -32.23 10.87 28.30
N THR A 523 -32.30 12.02 28.98
CA THR A 523 -31.31 13.11 28.89
C THR A 523 -30.30 13.08 30.05
N ARG A 524 -30.62 12.32 31.10
CA ARG A 524 -29.75 11.95 32.22
C ARG A 524 -30.15 10.56 32.70
N ASN A 525 -29.17 9.70 32.95
CA ASN A 525 -29.43 8.41 33.55
C ASN A 525 -29.90 8.57 35.00
N THR A 526 -30.85 7.75 35.43
CA THR A 526 -31.16 7.61 36.85
C THR A 526 -29.91 7.14 37.59
N GLU A 527 -29.51 7.84 38.65
CA GLU A 527 -28.31 7.51 39.43
C GLU A 527 -28.40 6.06 39.91
N ARG A 528 -27.60 5.18 39.30
CA ARG A 528 -27.44 3.81 39.80
C ARG A 528 -26.75 3.91 41.15
N ALA A 529 -27.45 3.48 42.20
CA ALA A 529 -26.93 3.28 43.54
C ALA A 529 -25.52 2.69 43.46
N SER A 530 -24.54 3.51 43.83
CA SER A 530 -23.14 3.13 43.89
C SER A 530 -22.97 2.01 44.93
N SER A 531 -21.97 1.16 44.73
CA SER A 531 -21.61 -0.02 45.52
C SER A 531 -21.26 0.23 47.01
N ASN A 532 -21.56 1.42 47.53
CA ASN A 532 -21.44 1.81 48.93
C ASN A 532 -22.80 2.15 49.57
N ALA A 533 -23.92 1.82 48.93
CA ALA A 533 -25.25 2.03 49.52
C ALA A 533 -25.38 1.21 50.81
N ILE A 534 -25.49 1.90 51.95
CA ILE A 534 -25.85 1.26 53.23
C ILE A 534 -27.34 0.93 53.12
N TYR A 535 -27.67 -0.34 52.95
CA TYR A 535 -29.04 -0.83 52.93
C TYR A 535 -29.55 -0.95 54.37
N THR A 536 -30.71 -0.38 54.65
CA THR A 536 -31.36 -0.54 55.95
C THR A 536 -32.07 -1.89 56.03
N ALA A 537 -31.87 -2.59 57.15
CA ALA A 537 -32.62 -3.80 57.46
C ALA A 537 -34.08 -3.43 57.76
N HIS A 538 -35.01 -4.18 57.18
CA HIS A 538 -36.45 -4.00 57.35
C HIS A 538 -37.14 -5.27 57.79
N HIS A 539 -38.27 -5.11 58.48
CA HIS A 539 -39.24 -6.17 58.64
C HIS A 539 -40.23 -6.06 57.47
N PHE A 540 -40.01 -6.87 56.43
CA PHE A 540 -40.90 -6.96 55.29
C PHE A 540 -42.17 -7.71 55.67
N VAL A 541 -43.32 -7.10 55.38
CA VAL A 541 -44.64 -7.73 55.46
C VAL A 541 -45.18 -7.82 54.05
N LEU A 542 -45.19 -9.04 53.49
CA LEU A 542 -45.72 -9.30 52.16
C LEU A 542 -47.19 -9.74 52.32
N LEU A 543 -48.13 -8.96 51.79
CA LEU A 543 -49.54 -9.31 51.73
C LEU A 543 -49.83 -9.83 50.33
N LEU A 544 -50.16 -11.12 50.26
CA LEU A 544 -50.38 -11.85 49.02
C LEU A 544 -51.88 -12.17 48.90
N ASP A 545 -52.50 -11.69 47.84
CA ASP A 545 -53.89 -11.98 47.51
C ASP A 545 -54.03 -13.42 46.99
N ALA A 546 -54.90 -14.19 47.64
CA ALA A 546 -55.28 -15.55 47.27
C ALA A 546 -56.78 -15.67 46.96
N SER A 547 -57.46 -14.56 46.66
CA SER A 547 -58.86 -14.60 46.21
C SER A 547 -59.02 -15.37 44.90
N ALA A 548 -60.25 -15.80 44.59
CA ALA A 548 -60.56 -16.65 43.44
C ALA A 548 -60.06 -16.12 42.09
N SER A 549 -59.90 -14.80 41.92
CA SER A 549 -59.31 -14.19 40.71
C SER A 549 -57.83 -14.53 40.53
N MET A 550 -57.16 -14.90 41.61
CA MET A 550 -55.78 -15.36 41.65
C MET A 550 -55.65 -16.89 41.47
N ASP A 551 -56.75 -17.66 41.42
CA ASP A 551 -56.81 -19.13 41.24
C ASP A 551 -56.48 -19.55 39.79
N SER A 552 -55.33 -19.15 39.30
CA SER A 552 -54.76 -19.74 38.10
C SER A 552 -53.31 -20.11 38.36
N GLU A 553 -52.89 -21.28 37.87
CA GLU A 553 -51.49 -21.72 37.91
C GLU A 553 -50.53 -20.64 37.38
N ILE A 554 -51.03 -19.80 36.47
CA ILE A 554 -50.31 -18.66 35.91
C ILE A 554 -50.17 -17.52 36.94
N ARG A 555 -51.25 -16.93 37.45
CA ARG A 555 -51.16 -15.73 38.32
C ARG A 555 -50.48 -16.01 39.65
N TRP A 556 -50.91 -17.07 40.35
CA TRP A 556 -50.31 -17.47 41.62
C TRP A 556 -48.87 -17.94 41.42
N GLY A 557 -48.58 -18.68 40.34
CA GLY A 557 -47.23 -19.11 39.98
C GLY A 557 -46.28 -17.93 39.77
N TYR A 558 -46.68 -16.93 38.97
CA TYR A 558 -45.89 -15.72 38.76
C TYR A 558 -45.71 -14.87 40.03
N LEU A 559 -46.72 -14.80 40.89
CA LEU A 559 -46.59 -14.15 42.20
C LEU A 559 -45.53 -14.84 43.06
N MET A 560 -45.59 -16.16 43.17
CA MET A 560 -44.63 -16.95 43.95
C MET A 560 -43.21 -16.88 43.36
N ASP A 561 -43.09 -16.83 42.03
CA ASP A 561 -41.81 -16.57 41.34
C ASP A 561 -41.26 -15.17 41.66
N ALA A 562 -42.14 -14.16 41.69
CA ALA A 562 -41.78 -12.80 42.04
C ALA A 562 -41.33 -12.67 43.50
N VAL A 563 -42.01 -13.33 44.44
CA VAL A 563 -41.60 -13.43 45.84
C VAL A 563 -40.25 -14.16 45.96
N ARG A 564 -40.03 -15.22 45.18
CA ARG A 564 -38.73 -15.94 45.17
C ARG A 564 -37.59 -15.05 44.69
N GLU A 565 -37.79 -14.28 43.63
CA GLU A 565 -36.81 -13.32 43.14
C GLU A 565 -36.60 -12.19 44.17
N PHE A 566 -37.66 -11.70 44.82
CA PHE A 566 -37.56 -10.70 45.90
C PHE A 566 -36.63 -11.17 47.02
N LEU A 567 -36.87 -12.37 47.56
CA LEU A 567 -36.06 -12.96 48.62
C LEU A 567 -34.61 -13.15 48.16
N LYS A 568 -34.41 -13.67 46.94
CA LYS A 568 -33.06 -13.84 46.38
C LYS A 568 -32.29 -12.52 46.34
N ARG A 569 -32.91 -11.43 45.88
CA ARG A 569 -32.27 -10.11 45.88
C ARG A 569 -31.92 -9.62 47.28
N ARG A 570 -32.82 -9.81 48.26
CA ARG A 570 -32.53 -9.43 49.65
C ARG A 570 -31.40 -10.25 50.26
N ARG A 571 -31.28 -11.55 49.95
CA ARG A 571 -30.13 -12.39 50.36
C ARG A 571 -28.81 -11.85 49.82
N GLU A 572 -28.79 -11.42 48.56
CA GLU A 572 -27.58 -10.84 47.93
C GLU A 572 -27.11 -9.55 48.62
N LEU A 573 -28.03 -8.79 49.23
CA LEU A 573 -27.73 -7.56 49.98
C LEU A 573 -27.14 -7.80 51.37
N LYS A 574 -27.19 -9.05 51.89
CA LYS A 574 -26.64 -9.44 53.20
C LYS A 574 -27.14 -8.58 54.37
N THR A 575 -28.41 -8.24 54.38
CA THR A 575 -29.09 -7.46 55.43
C THR A 575 -29.77 -8.37 56.46
N ASP A 576 -29.87 -7.92 57.72
CA ASP A 576 -30.59 -8.61 58.81
C ASP A 576 -32.13 -8.51 58.69
N ASP A 577 -32.65 -8.61 57.47
CA ASP A 577 -34.08 -8.48 57.20
C ASP A 577 -34.90 -9.59 57.87
N ARG A 578 -36.12 -9.22 58.25
CA ARG A 578 -37.14 -10.16 58.72
C ARG A 578 -38.31 -10.17 57.77
N PHE A 579 -38.95 -11.33 57.64
CA PHE A 579 -40.08 -11.53 56.75
C PHE A 579 -41.27 -12.09 57.50
N THR A 580 -42.41 -11.44 57.27
CA THR A 580 -43.73 -11.97 57.57
C THR A 580 -44.52 -12.01 56.26
N ILE A 581 -45.12 -13.16 55.95
CA ILE A 581 -45.94 -13.33 54.75
C ILE A 581 -47.36 -13.65 55.20
N ILE A 582 -48.27 -12.77 54.79
CA ILE A 582 -49.71 -12.85 55.07
C ILE A 582 -50.39 -13.19 53.74
N VAL A 583 -51.17 -14.26 53.73
CA VAL A 583 -51.99 -14.62 52.58
C VAL A 583 -53.44 -14.31 52.94
N PHE A 584 -54.13 -13.54 52.09
CA PHE A 584 -55.48 -13.08 52.38
C PHE A 584 -56.46 -13.39 51.22
N SER A 585 -57.70 -13.66 51.60
CA SER A 585 -58.87 -13.80 50.73
C SER A 585 -60.08 -13.25 51.51
N ASP A 586 -61.07 -14.08 51.87
CA ASP A 586 -62.18 -13.73 52.77
C ASP A 586 -61.71 -13.48 54.22
N TYR A 587 -60.54 -14.05 54.57
CA TYR A 587 -59.83 -13.86 55.82
C TYR A 587 -58.33 -13.75 55.54
N ALA A 588 -57.55 -13.31 56.53
CA ALA A 588 -56.09 -13.22 56.41
C ALA A 588 -55.40 -14.19 57.37
N GLU A 589 -54.38 -14.90 56.89
CA GLU A 589 -53.59 -15.83 57.69
C GLU A 589 -52.09 -15.53 57.53
N VAL A 590 -51.37 -15.53 58.65
CA VAL A 590 -49.91 -15.41 58.67
C VAL A 590 -49.29 -16.78 58.38
N GLN A 591 -48.80 -16.98 57.17
CA GLN A 591 -48.16 -18.24 56.74
C GLN A 591 -46.68 -18.29 57.16
N ILE A 592 -46.01 -17.14 57.21
CA ILE A 592 -44.63 -17.00 57.67
C ILE A 592 -44.56 -15.82 58.61
N VAL A 593 -43.92 -15.97 59.77
CA VAL A 593 -43.84 -14.92 60.80
C VAL A 593 -42.41 -14.68 61.26
N ASN A 594 -41.94 -13.44 61.10
CA ASN A 594 -40.66 -12.94 61.61
C ASN A 594 -39.43 -13.86 61.37
N GLN A 595 -39.32 -14.45 60.19
CA GLN A 595 -38.18 -15.28 59.81
C GLN A 595 -37.06 -14.45 59.17
N VAL A 596 -35.80 -14.86 59.31
CA VAL A 596 -34.71 -14.28 58.50
C VAL A 596 -34.86 -14.73 57.05
N VAL A 597 -34.39 -13.91 56.11
CA VAL A 597 -34.52 -14.16 54.65
C VAL A 597 -34.01 -15.55 54.21
N ASP A 598 -33.00 -16.09 54.89
CA ASP A 598 -32.42 -17.41 54.57
C ASP A 598 -33.29 -18.58 55.03
N ASP A 599 -34.12 -18.38 56.06
CA ASP A 599 -34.97 -19.41 56.64
C ASP A 599 -36.38 -19.45 56.02
N VAL A 600 -36.72 -18.47 55.17
CA VAL A 600 -38.02 -18.38 54.49
C VAL A 600 -38.18 -19.51 53.47
N ASP A 601 -39.03 -20.48 53.79
CA ASP A 601 -39.45 -21.56 52.89
C ASP A 601 -40.79 -21.23 52.22
N LEU A 602 -40.76 -20.96 50.91
CA LEU A 602 -41.96 -20.66 50.14
C LEU A 602 -42.87 -21.87 49.89
N GLN A 603 -42.40 -23.11 50.12
CA GLN A 603 -43.22 -24.31 49.93
C GLN A 603 -44.31 -24.45 51.00
N THR A 604 -44.17 -23.76 52.14
CA THR A 604 -45.17 -23.80 53.21
C THR A 604 -46.37 -22.90 52.96
N ILE A 605 -46.27 -21.98 51.99
CA ILE A 605 -47.31 -20.99 51.69
C ILE A 605 -48.38 -21.65 50.82
N LYS A 606 -49.60 -21.72 51.35
CA LYS A 606 -50.73 -22.33 50.66
C LYS A 606 -51.64 -21.28 50.05
N TYR A 607 -52.05 -21.53 48.81
CA TYR A 607 -53.18 -20.85 48.20
C TYR A 607 -54.46 -21.28 48.92
N HIS A 608 -55.33 -20.32 49.24
CA HIS A 608 -56.64 -20.60 49.81
C HIS A 608 -57.68 -19.73 49.09
N ASP A 609 -58.60 -20.41 48.40
CA ASP A 609 -59.64 -19.77 47.59
C ASP A 609 -60.68 -19.02 48.45
N GLY A 610 -61.27 -17.95 47.91
CA GLY A 610 -62.23 -17.09 48.61
C GLY A 610 -62.49 -15.76 47.91
N GLY A 611 -63.32 -14.91 48.50
CA GLY A 611 -63.47 -13.49 48.12
C GLY A 611 -62.25 -12.64 48.51
N THR A 612 -62.36 -11.32 48.35
CA THR A 612 -61.27 -10.37 48.63
C THR A 612 -61.65 -9.48 49.81
N SER A 613 -60.92 -9.56 50.92
CA SER A 613 -61.13 -8.73 52.14
C SER A 613 -59.86 -7.98 52.53
N PHE A 614 -59.80 -6.69 52.21
CA PHE A 614 -58.69 -5.81 52.59
C PHE A 614 -58.73 -5.46 54.08
N SER A 615 -59.93 -5.36 54.68
CA SER A 615 -60.10 -5.20 56.13
C SER A 615 -59.40 -6.32 56.91
N SER A 616 -59.60 -7.58 56.51
CA SER A 616 -58.93 -8.73 57.12
C SER A 616 -57.41 -8.65 56.97
N ALA A 617 -56.93 -8.28 55.77
CA ALA A 617 -55.50 -8.14 55.49
C ALA A 617 -54.85 -7.05 56.38
N PHE A 618 -55.42 -5.84 56.43
CA PHE A 618 -54.87 -4.73 57.20
C PHE A 618 -55.01 -4.90 58.71
N THR A 619 -56.05 -5.58 59.18
CA THR A 619 -56.18 -6.00 60.58
C THR A 619 -55.01 -6.91 60.96
N CYS A 620 -54.74 -7.93 60.14
CA CYS A 620 -53.63 -8.87 60.37
C CYS A 620 -52.26 -8.15 60.37
N VAL A 621 -52.06 -7.18 59.46
CA VAL A 621 -50.85 -6.34 59.47
C VAL A 621 -50.73 -5.56 60.79
N SER A 622 -51.83 -4.95 61.26
CA SER A 622 -51.84 -4.21 62.53
C SER A 622 -51.50 -5.11 63.71
N GLU A 623 -52.00 -6.34 63.74
CA GLU A 623 -51.67 -7.35 64.75
C GLU A 623 -50.19 -7.73 64.73
N VAL A 624 -49.63 -7.99 63.53
CA VAL A 624 -48.19 -8.28 63.35
C VAL A 624 -47.34 -7.12 63.86
N ILE A 625 -47.68 -5.88 63.48
CA ILE A 625 -46.94 -4.70 63.95
C ILE A 625 -47.06 -4.58 65.48
N ASN A 626 -48.25 -4.74 66.06
CA ASN A 626 -48.44 -4.70 67.51
C ASN A 626 -47.64 -5.77 68.26
N GLN A 627 -47.55 -6.98 67.71
CA GLN A 627 -46.81 -8.10 68.28
C GLN A 627 -45.30 -7.82 68.38
N PHE A 628 -44.74 -7.08 67.42
CA PHE A 628 -43.29 -6.89 67.31
C PHE A 628 -42.80 -5.47 67.62
N LYS A 629 -43.63 -4.43 67.50
CA LYS A 629 -43.22 -3.04 67.76
C LYS A 629 -42.72 -2.83 69.20
N ASN A 630 -43.28 -3.56 70.17
CA ASN A 630 -42.85 -3.49 71.58
C ASN A 630 -41.58 -4.32 71.86
N LYS A 631 -41.12 -5.13 70.90
CA LYS A 631 -39.87 -5.92 70.97
C LYS A 631 -38.68 -5.19 70.33
N SER A 632 -38.85 -3.92 69.98
CA SER A 632 -37.82 -3.08 69.35
C SER A 632 -36.52 -2.96 70.15
N SER A 633 -36.55 -3.17 71.47
CA SER A 633 -35.35 -3.18 72.32
C SER A 633 -34.46 -4.41 72.09
N VAL A 634 -34.97 -5.46 71.46
CA VAL A 634 -34.27 -6.73 71.18
C VAL A 634 -33.81 -6.80 69.73
N ASN A 635 -34.57 -6.22 68.79
CA ASN A 635 -34.17 -6.13 67.38
C ASN A 635 -34.67 -4.82 66.76
N SER A 636 -33.74 -3.96 66.32
CA SER A 636 -34.02 -2.65 65.74
C SER A 636 -34.79 -2.72 64.42
N VAL A 637 -34.79 -3.87 63.75
CA VAL A 637 -35.56 -4.10 62.52
C VAL A 637 -37.07 -3.88 62.71
N HIS A 638 -37.57 -4.07 63.93
CA HIS A 638 -38.99 -3.87 64.29
C HIS A 638 -39.38 -2.40 64.45
N GLN A 639 -38.46 -1.46 64.21
CA GLN A 639 -38.75 -0.04 64.05
C GLN A 639 -38.91 0.35 62.56
N ASN A 640 -38.61 -0.58 61.64
CA ASN A 640 -38.55 -0.34 60.19
C ASN A 640 -39.38 -1.38 59.42
N PHE A 641 -40.70 -1.24 59.43
CA PHE A 641 -41.59 -2.08 58.63
C PHE A 641 -41.66 -1.60 57.18
N ALA A 642 -41.59 -2.54 56.24
CA ALA A 642 -41.82 -2.33 54.82
C ALA A 642 -42.95 -3.25 54.37
N ILE A 643 -44.09 -2.66 53.99
CA ILE A 643 -45.29 -3.40 53.61
C ILE A 643 -45.38 -3.45 52.09
N VAL A 644 -45.52 -4.65 51.53
CA VAL A 644 -45.77 -4.86 50.10
C VAL A 644 -47.14 -5.50 49.99
N PHE A 645 -48.10 -4.73 49.52
CA PHE A 645 -49.48 -5.11 49.33
C PHE A 645 -49.72 -5.43 47.86
N MET A 646 -50.03 -6.68 47.53
CA MET A 646 -50.28 -7.11 46.17
C MET A 646 -51.69 -7.69 46.07
N THR A 647 -52.46 -7.23 45.06
CA THR A 647 -53.84 -7.64 44.80
C THR A 647 -54.21 -7.43 43.34
N ASP A 648 -55.17 -8.21 42.82
CA ASP A 648 -55.73 -8.04 41.48
C ASP A 648 -57.18 -7.50 41.49
N GLY A 649 -57.80 -7.32 42.66
CA GLY A 649 -59.24 -7.14 42.79
C GLY A 649 -59.72 -5.94 43.61
N GLU A 650 -61.04 -5.73 43.60
CA GLU A 650 -61.76 -4.78 44.46
C GLU A 650 -62.35 -5.49 45.67
N ASP A 651 -62.04 -5.02 46.88
CA ASP A 651 -62.78 -5.39 48.09
C ASP A 651 -64.17 -4.71 48.08
N GLN A 652 -65.24 -5.51 48.20
CA GLN A 652 -66.61 -4.99 48.29
C GLN A 652 -66.94 -4.43 49.68
N ASN A 653 -66.07 -4.64 50.66
CA ASN A 653 -66.24 -4.18 52.04
C ASN A 653 -65.57 -2.82 52.28
N SER A 654 -65.98 -2.17 53.36
CA SER A 654 -65.32 -0.98 53.88
C SER A 654 -64.10 -1.39 54.71
N PHE A 655 -62.92 -0.88 54.35
CA PHE A 655 -61.63 -1.12 55.02
C PHE A 655 -60.99 0.17 55.58
N GLU A 656 -61.79 1.24 55.62
CA GLU A 656 -61.34 2.59 55.99
C GLU A 656 -60.84 2.68 57.43
N GLU A 657 -61.48 1.99 58.37
CA GLU A 657 -61.09 2.02 59.79
C GLU A 657 -59.72 1.36 60.00
N GLU A 658 -59.44 0.27 59.28
CA GLU A 658 -58.20 -0.51 59.37
C GLU A 658 -57.02 0.23 58.75
N ILE A 659 -57.22 0.86 57.58
CA ILE A 659 -56.19 1.73 56.99
C ILE A 659 -55.93 2.94 57.88
N ASN A 660 -56.98 3.59 58.39
CA ASN A 660 -56.81 4.70 59.33
C ASN A 660 -56.08 4.25 60.61
N THR A 661 -56.27 3.01 61.04
CA THR A 661 -55.51 2.43 62.15
C THR A 661 -54.03 2.29 61.80
N LEU A 662 -53.68 1.77 60.62
CA LEU A 662 -52.29 1.70 60.15
C LEU A 662 -51.64 3.08 60.04
N VAL A 663 -52.33 4.06 59.44
CA VAL A 663 -51.83 5.44 59.31
C VAL A 663 -51.68 6.08 60.69
N ASN A 664 -52.73 6.11 61.51
CA ASN A 664 -52.69 6.90 62.74
C ASN A 664 -51.86 6.23 63.85
N THR A 665 -51.96 4.91 63.99
CA THR A 665 -51.35 4.16 65.11
C THR A 665 -49.94 3.66 64.77
N HIS A 666 -49.66 3.38 63.50
CA HIS A 666 -48.44 2.68 63.07
C HIS A 666 -47.53 3.49 62.13
N HIS A 667 -47.86 4.73 61.73
CA HIS A 667 -47.03 5.54 60.83
C HIS A 667 -45.56 5.67 61.28
N SER A 668 -45.29 5.68 62.58
CA SER A 668 -43.94 5.89 63.09
C SER A 668 -42.99 4.73 62.77
N VAL A 669 -43.51 3.52 62.59
CA VAL A 669 -42.74 2.30 62.32
C VAL A 669 -42.90 1.78 60.89
N ILE A 670 -43.95 2.16 60.17
CA ILE A 670 -44.11 1.86 58.74
C ILE A 670 -43.26 2.85 57.95
N LYS A 671 -42.13 2.38 57.40
CA LYS A 671 -41.20 3.22 56.63
C LYS A 671 -41.45 3.17 55.12
N LYS A 672 -42.05 2.08 54.66
CA LYS A 672 -42.35 1.87 53.25
C LYS A 672 -43.66 1.13 53.09
N PHE A 673 -44.47 1.59 52.15
CA PHE A 673 -45.69 0.93 51.71
C PHE A 673 -45.66 0.88 50.19
N CYS A 674 -45.87 -0.31 49.61
CA CYS A 674 -45.94 -0.49 48.17
C CYS A 674 -47.24 -1.22 47.82
N THR A 675 -48.01 -0.66 46.91
CA THR A 675 -49.20 -1.31 46.35
C THR A 675 -48.88 -1.81 44.94
N LEU A 676 -49.08 -3.10 44.69
CA LEU A 676 -48.93 -3.73 43.39
C LEU A 676 -50.30 -4.19 42.92
N ALA A 677 -50.81 -3.53 41.88
CA ALA A 677 -52.09 -3.83 41.28
C ALA A 677 -51.88 -4.70 40.04
N LEU A 678 -52.31 -5.96 40.07
CA LEU A 678 -52.27 -6.85 38.90
C LEU A 678 -53.60 -6.75 38.14
N THR A 679 -53.79 -5.67 37.38
CA THR A 679 -55.11 -5.36 36.81
C THR A 679 -55.22 -5.78 35.34
N ASP A 680 -56.27 -6.54 35.03
CA ASP A 680 -56.78 -6.79 33.68
C ASP A 680 -58.05 -5.96 33.36
N ARG A 681 -58.60 -5.23 34.35
CA ARG A 681 -59.81 -4.41 34.23
C ARG A 681 -59.64 -3.02 34.85
N CYS A 682 -60.27 -2.03 34.24
CA CYS A 682 -60.00 -0.60 34.44
C CYS A 682 -60.69 0.05 35.67
N GLU A 683 -61.60 -0.64 36.35
CA GLU A 683 -62.47 -0.01 37.37
C GLU A 683 -61.87 -0.06 38.80
N SER A 684 -60.92 -0.96 39.06
CA SER A 684 -60.38 -1.28 40.39
C SER A 684 -59.17 -0.47 40.85
N ILE A 685 -58.54 0.28 39.94
CA ILE A 685 -57.29 1.02 40.21
C ILE A 685 -57.50 2.19 41.16
N GLU A 686 -58.60 2.94 41.05
CA GLU A 686 -58.81 4.18 41.81
C GLU A 686 -58.80 3.96 43.33
N ARG A 687 -59.37 2.84 43.80
CA ARG A 687 -59.40 2.48 45.22
C ARG A 687 -58.01 2.08 45.72
N LEU A 688 -57.24 1.32 44.92
CA LEU A 688 -55.87 0.93 45.28
C LEU A 688 -54.91 2.14 45.29
N GLU A 689 -55.12 3.09 44.38
CA GLU A 689 -54.42 4.38 44.40
C GLU A 689 -54.78 5.20 45.64
N GLU A 690 -56.04 5.19 46.08
CA GLU A 690 -56.46 5.85 47.32
C GLU A 690 -55.78 5.25 48.55
N ILE A 691 -55.74 3.91 48.65
CA ILE A 691 -54.99 3.19 49.71
C ILE A 691 -53.53 3.64 49.71
N ASN A 692 -52.89 3.61 48.54
CA ASN A 692 -51.49 3.98 48.42
C ASN A 692 -51.26 5.46 48.79
N ARG A 693 -52.18 6.35 48.43
CA ARG A 693 -52.13 7.78 48.77
C ARG A 693 -52.27 8.01 50.28
N LYS A 694 -53.18 7.31 50.95
CA LYS A 694 -53.36 7.38 52.42
C LYS A 694 -52.13 6.88 53.17
N MET A 695 -51.50 5.82 52.67
CA MET A 695 -50.28 5.25 53.25
C MET A 695 -48.99 5.98 52.85
N ASN A 696 -49.07 7.01 52.01
CA ASN A 696 -47.91 7.71 51.43
C ASN A 696 -46.91 6.74 50.78
N GLY A 697 -47.42 5.77 50.02
CA GLY A 697 -46.67 4.65 49.45
C GLY A 697 -46.30 4.81 47.97
N SER A 698 -45.70 3.75 47.40
CA SER A 698 -45.41 3.61 45.96
C SER A 698 -46.42 2.68 45.28
N PHE A 699 -47.05 3.16 44.20
CA PHE A 699 -48.03 2.40 43.43
C PHE A 699 -47.41 1.82 42.15
N TYR A 700 -47.69 0.55 41.86
CA TYR A 700 -47.23 -0.16 40.67
C TYR A 700 -48.41 -0.81 39.97
N ASP A 701 -48.72 -0.32 38.78
CA ASP A 701 -49.73 -0.90 37.88
C ASP A 701 -49.06 -1.98 36.98
N ILE A 702 -49.54 -3.22 37.10
CA ILE A 702 -48.95 -4.40 36.48
C ILE A 702 -49.97 -5.01 35.51
N GLN A 703 -49.75 -4.77 34.22
CA GLN A 703 -50.65 -5.17 33.13
C GLN A 703 -50.60 -6.66 32.79
N SER A 704 -49.59 -7.40 33.27
CA SER A 704 -49.47 -8.84 33.03
C SER A 704 -48.76 -9.56 34.19
N PRO A 705 -49.11 -10.83 34.49
CA PRO A 705 -48.47 -11.59 35.57
C PRO A 705 -46.94 -11.67 35.46
N ALA A 706 -46.40 -11.74 34.24
CA ALA A 706 -44.96 -11.75 33.99
C ALA A 706 -44.24 -10.46 34.46
N GLY A 707 -44.97 -9.34 34.56
CA GLY A 707 -44.47 -8.08 35.07
C GLY A 707 -44.24 -8.05 36.59
N LEU A 708 -44.74 -9.03 37.34
CA LEU A 708 -44.56 -9.09 38.80
C LEU A 708 -43.09 -9.27 39.18
N VAL A 709 -42.38 -10.17 38.50
CA VAL A 709 -40.97 -10.51 38.80
C VAL A 709 -40.04 -9.28 38.74
N PRO A 710 -40.00 -8.49 37.65
CA PRO A 710 -39.12 -7.32 37.60
C PRO A 710 -39.50 -6.24 38.62
N ILE A 711 -40.80 -6.06 38.93
CA ILE A 711 -41.25 -5.07 39.92
C ILE A 711 -40.87 -5.49 41.34
N TYR A 712 -41.10 -6.75 41.74
CA TYR A 712 -40.64 -7.25 43.03
C TYR A 712 -39.11 -7.13 43.17
N ALA A 713 -38.34 -7.42 42.10
CA ALA A 713 -36.89 -7.22 42.10
C ALA A 713 -36.48 -5.74 42.29
N GLN A 714 -37.23 -4.80 41.71
CA GLN A 714 -37.04 -3.36 41.91
C GLN A 714 -37.38 -2.93 43.35
N ILE A 715 -38.47 -3.44 43.94
CA ILE A 715 -38.87 -3.09 45.31
C ILE A 715 -37.83 -3.61 46.31
N ALA A 716 -37.30 -4.83 46.09
CA ALA A 716 -36.27 -5.43 46.94
C ALA A 716 -34.99 -4.58 47.01
N THR A 717 -34.64 -3.88 45.92
CA THR A 717 -33.39 -3.12 45.79
C THR A 717 -33.53 -1.62 46.08
N SER A 718 -34.75 -1.07 46.07
CA SER A 718 -35.06 0.35 46.29
C SER A 718 -35.16 0.77 47.77
N THR A 719 -34.42 0.13 48.67
CA THR A 719 -34.38 0.47 50.12
C THR A 719 -32.98 0.95 50.52
N THR A 720 -32.57 2.06 49.91
CA THR A 720 -31.28 2.72 50.18
C THR A 720 -31.49 3.96 51.05
N VAL A 721 -30.57 4.23 51.98
CA VAL A 721 -30.55 5.49 52.74
C VAL A 721 -30.08 6.62 51.85
N SER A 722 -30.85 7.70 51.76
CA SER A 722 -30.34 8.99 51.32
C SER A 722 -29.37 9.49 52.39
N ILE A 723 -28.06 9.44 52.12
CA ILE A 723 -27.09 10.18 52.94
C ILE A 723 -27.33 11.65 52.61
N SER A 724 -28.04 12.35 53.49
CA SER A 724 -28.17 13.81 53.46
C SER A 724 -26.84 14.49 53.74
#